data_AF-A0A9Q1KZ72-F1
#
_entry.id   AF-A0A9Q1KZ72-F1
#
_cell.length_a   1.000
_cell.length_b   1.000
_cell.length_c   1.000
_cell.angle_alpha   90.00
_cell.angle_beta   90.00
_cell.angle_gamma   90.00
#
_symmetry.space_group_name_H-M   'P 1'
#
loop_
_entity.id
_entity.type
_entity.pdbx_description
1 polymer ?
#
loop_
_entity_poly.entity_id
_entity_poly.type
_entity_poly.pdbx_seq_one_letter_code
_entity_poly.pdbx_strand_id
1 'polypeptide(L)'
;MMDGLNSVRITRSLKAVWGLKGHLQVVAIGVVIILGFTLFASLGPRSKQALGPSSLCQFPAIYNFGDSNSDTGSVSAVFGRVPYPNGISFFGRPSGRYCDGRLIVDFIAEKLGLPYLSSFLDSLEGSFQHGADFAASGSTIRKVDGKMYVSGINPLSLSVQLLQFEQLKERTSELYKQASSFDIKRRLPKLEDFSRALYTLDIGQNDLHNALVTMTKDQVQKLIPELITQFASAIERLYQLGARIFWVHNTGPLGCLPYVAMKYPSKPKNLDETGCIKSYNEVAQEFNRQLKNRIDKLRIKLQDFLLVYVDIYSAKYSLISDAKQNGFVDPLGYCCKHTGDSKLHCWNKGTVNGTIVYATPCDNPAEYISWDSIHYTEAANRWVANRISDGSFSDPPLPITRLCKKSLPASVASVNHVGEAKECKFPAIFNFGDSNSDTGGLSAAFGQAGPPHGETFFHAPAGRYCDGRLVIDFIAQGLGLPYLHAFLDAVGSNFSHGANFATAGSTIRPQNTTLHQGGFSPISLNVQFYEFHDFHQRSQIFRRKGGVFKDLLPKGEYFSKALYTFDIGQNDLVAGYFLNMSTDQVRAFVPDVISQFSTIVKTIKLFYLGFMQFLPPMRRVVQDIYDQGGRYFWIHNTGPVGCLPYVMDRLLIRASEVDKVGCASPFNEVAQYFNRKLKEEVAHLRKELPHAVLTYVDVYSVKYDLIANASLYGFEQPLRACCGHGGKYNYNEHIGCGGKIIVKGKEVLVGKACKNPSTAINWDGVHYTEAANKWIFNRIADGSNSAQSRSLINDCDFPAIFNFGDSNSDTGGLAAAFKPVPHPYGETFFGAPAGRNSDGRLIIDFLAESLGLPYLSAYLDSVGTNFSHGANFATAGSTVRPPNFTISQFGVSPVSLDVQFVQFSEFLTRSQIVRKRGGIFEGLLPKEDYFSRALYTFDIGQNDLAYGYKLNLSTDQVKTYVPDVLDQFSKVVRGVYAKGGRSFWIHNTGPLGCLSYTLVLFPVAEAQLDKYGCSIAHNEAAQYYNAKLKEVVAQLRKDLPSASITYVDVYSFKCTLFTQAEKLGFEKPLVACCGHGGKYNFNNTERCGSTKLVDGKEMIIAKSCQNPSVRVLWDGIHYTEAANKWVFGQILDNNSFSDPPIPLKMACQRATSN
;
A
#
# COMPACT_ATOMS: atom_id res chain seq x y z
N MET A 1 54.10 6.59 -18.63
CA MET A 1 55.19 5.59 -18.56
C MET A 1 55.00 4.77 -17.28
N MET A 2 55.54 3.55 -17.27
CA MET A 2 56.00 2.70 -16.13
C MET A 2 56.08 3.34 -14.73
N ASP A 3 55.97 2.63 -13.59
CA ASP A 3 55.45 1.28 -13.25
C ASP A 3 55.55 1.07 -11.70
N GLY A 4 55.05 -0.05 -11.16
CA GLY A 4 55.70 -0.71 -9.99
C GLY A 4 55.01 -0.70 -8.62
N LEU A 5 55.32 -1.73 -7.80
CA LEU A 5 54.76 -2.05 -6.48
C LEU A 5 55.85 -2.54 -5.49
N ASN A 6 55.52 -2.61 -4.19
CA ASN A 6 56.00 -3.56 -3.13
C ASN A 6 56.92 -3.09 -1.95
N SER A 7 56.28 -2.89 -0.79
CA SER A 7 56.34 -3.74 0.46
C SER A 7 57.59 -3.91 1.38
N VAL A 8 57.31 -4.27 2.66
CA VAL A 8 58.17 -4.90 3.72
C VAL A 8 59.23 -3.99 4.42
N ARG A 9 59.52 -3.92 5.76
CA ARG A 9 59.18 -4.58 7.07
C ARG A 9 60.36 -5.35 7.73
N ILE A 10 60.74 -5.07 9.00
CA ILE A 10 61.75 -5.80 9.83
C ILE A 10 61.51 -5.62 11.37
N THR A 11 62.20 -6.36 12.28
CA THR A 11 61.81 -6.56 13.72
C THR A 11 62.98 -6.87 14.72
N ARG A 12 62.67 -6.99 16.05
CA ARG A 12 63.43 -7.60 17.21
C ARG A 12 64.51 -6.74 17.92
N SER A 13 64.98 -7.02 19.16
CA SER A 13 64.47 -7.65 20.44
C SER A 13 65.57 -7.58 21.55
N LEU A 14 65.33 -7.91 22.85
CA LEU A 14 66.38 -8.33 23.84
C LEU A 14 65.86 -8.88 25.22
N LYS A 15 66.79 -9.50 25.99
CA LYS A 15 66.76 -10.34 27.25
C LYS A 15 65.98 -9.76 28.49
N ALA A 16 65.54 -10.46 29.55
CA ALA A 16 65.89 -11.72 30.29
C ALA A 16 67.08 -11.57 31.31
N VAL A 17 67.18 -12.20 32.50
CA VAL A 17 66.41 -13.24 33.28
C VAL A 17 66.84 -13.22 34.80
N TRP A 18 66.19 -13.91 35.77
CA TRP A 18 66.75 -14.52 37.05
C TRP A 18 65.62 -15.19 37.90
N GLY A 19 65.93 -16.13 38.84
CA GLY A 19 64.93 -16.69 39.79
C GLY A 19 65.33 -17.98 40.55
N LEU A 20 64.58 -18.32 41.62
CA LEU A 20 64.53 -19.60 42.37
C LEU A 20 63.41 -19.48 43.44
N LYS A 21 62.72 -20.48 44.03
CA LYS A 21 62.66 -21.98 43.94
C LYS A 21 61.17 -22.35 43.61
N GLY A 22 60.60 -23.56 43.73
CA GLY A 22 61.01 -24.93 44.08
C GLY A 22 59.76 -25.83 44.23
N HIS A 23 59.71 -27.02 43.65
CA HIS A 23 58.47 -27.83 43.54
C HIS A 23 58.11 -28.65 44.79
N LEU A 24 56.81 -28.84 45.03
CA LEU A 24 56.26 -30.11 45.52
C LEU A 24 54.83 -30.36 44.99
N GLN A 25 54.55 -31.63 44.63
CA GLN A 25 53.24 -32.28 44.43
C GLN A 25 52.14 -31.58 43.60
N VAL A 26 51.93 -32.12 42.39
CA VAL A 26 50.66 -32.04 41.64
C VAL A 26 49.69 -33.08 42.19
N VAL A 27 48.48 -32.68 42.57
CA VAL A 27 47.19 -33.39 42.37
C VAL A 27 46.03 -32.46 42.82
N ALA A 28 44.88 -32.55 42.15
CA ALA A 28 43.57 -32.03 42.59
C ALA A 28 43.40 -30.51 42.89
N ILE A 29 43.71 -29.62 41.94
CA ILE A 29 43.01 -28.31 41.83
C ILE A 29 42.09 -28.31 40.60
N GLY A 30 41.15 -29.27 40.59
CA GLY A 30 40.02 -29.32 39.65
C GLY A 30 38.67 -28.94 40.28
N VAL A 31 38.66 -28.57 41.57
CA VAL A 31 37.43 -28.41 42.38
C VAL A 31 37.43 -27.11 43.22
N VAL A 32 38.59 -26.54 43.55
CA VAL A 32 38.72 -25.44 44.54
C VAL A 32 38.50 -24.03 43.95
N ILE A 33 37.53 -23.90 43.05
CA ILE A 33 36.84 -22.62 42.77
C ILE A 33 35.45 -22.60 43.46
N ILE A 34 34.97 -23.74 43.95
CA ILE A 34 33.60 -23.92 44.46
C ILE A 34 33.46 -23.64 45.98
N LEU A 35 34.56 -23.58 46.74
CA LEU A 35 34.53 -23.52 48.22
C LEU A 35 35.31 -22.33 48.83
N GLY A 36 35.32 -21.18 48.15
CA GLY A 36 35.99 -19.95 48.62
C GLY A 36 35.14 -18.96 49.41
N PHE A 37 33.88 -19.27 49.72
CA PHE A 37 32.90 -18.28 50.21
C PHE A 37 32.01 -18.76 51.37
N THR A 38 32.47 -19.73 52.17
CA THR A 38 31.77 -20.25 53.34
C THR A 38 32.68 -20.32 54.56
N LEU A 39 32.11 -19.97 55.73
CA LEU A 39 32.76 -19.91 57.06
C LEU A 39 33.95 -18.93 57.22
N PHE A 40 33.62 -17.67 57.52
CA PHE A 40 33.98 -17.16 58.85
C PHE A 40 32.72 -16.67 59.56
N ALA A 41 32.17 -17.52 60.41
CA ALA A 41 30.96 -17.23 61.17
C ALA A 41 31.10 -17.79 62.60
N SER A 42 31.25 -16.90 63.58
CA SER A 42 30.72 -17.05 64.96
C SER A 42 31.29 -15.99 65.89
N LEU A 43 30.41 -15.15 66.45
CA LEU A 43 30.26 -14.81 67.88
C LEU A 43 29.42 -13.52 68.01
N GLY A 44 28.40 -13.53 68.88
CA GLY A 44 27.52 -12.36 69.13
C GLY A 44 26.02 -12.71 69.11
N PRO A 45 25.33 -12.82 70.26
CA PRO A 45 23.94 -13.25 70.33
C PRO A 45 22.90 -12.11 70.52
N ARG A 46 21.74 -12.28 69.84
CA ARG A 46 20.40 -11.76 70.17
C ARG A 46 20.17 -10.23 70.27
N SER A 47 19.44 -9.70 69.28
CA SER A 47 18.33 -8.75 69.51
C SER A 47 16.99 -9.39 69.09
N LYS A 48 15.85 -8.79 69.43
CA LYS A 48 14.50 -9.37 69.24
C LYS A 48 13.87 -8.99 67.89
N GLN A 49 12.85 -9.75 67.50
CA GLN A 49 12.07 -9.64 66.26
C GLN A 49 11.75 -8.21 65.81
N ALA A 50 11.99 -7.95 64.53
CA ALA A 50 11.20 -7.02 63.71
C ALA A 50 10.59 -7.83 62.56
N LEU A 51 9.34 -7.53 62.16
CA LEU A 51 8.73 -8.20 61.01
C LEU A 51 9.38 -7.70 59.70
N GLY A 52 9.75 -8.63 58.83
CA GLY A 52 10.40 -8.33 57.56
C GLY A 52 9.48 -7.57 56.58
N PRO A 53 10.05 -6.77 55.66
CA PRO A 53 9.27 -6.00 54.69
C PRO A 53 8.47 -6.91 53.76
N SER A 54 7.21 -6.55 53.51
CA SER A 54 6.37 -7.25 52.54
C SER A 54 6.89 -7.04 51.12
N SER A 55 6.92 -8.12 50.33
CA SER A 55 7.40 -8.11 48.95
C SER A 55 6.57 -7.18 48.07
N LEU A 56 7.24 -6.35 47.26
CA LEU A 56 6.61 -5.55 46.21
C LEU A 56 5.87 -6.44 45.21
N CYS A 57 4.74 -5.96 44.70
CA CYS A 57 3.92 -6.67 43.73
C CYS A 57 4.46 -6.53 42.31
N GLN A 58 4.76 -7.67 41.69
CA GLN A 58 5.23 -7.75 40.31
C GLN A 58 4.05 -8.08 39.38
N PHE A 59 3.46 -7.04 38.80
CA PHE A 59 2.48 -7.19 37.72
C PHE A 59 3.17 -7.72 36.45
N PRO A 60 2.56 -8.66 35.72
CA PRO A 60 3.09 -9.09 34.43
C PRO A 60 2.74 -8.11 33.30
N ALA A 61 1.62 -7.40 33.43
CA ALA A 61 1.02 -6.56 32.39
C ALA A 61 0.11 -5.48 32.96
N ILE A 62 -0.16 -4.43 32.17
CA ILE A 62 -1.21 -3.42 32.42
C ILE A 62 -2.13 -3.35 31.19
N TYR A 63 -3.44 -3.33 31.40
CA TYR A 63 -4.44 -3.04 30.37
C TYR A 63 -5.15 -1.72 30.67
N ASN A 64 -4.97 -0.73 29.80
CA ASN A 64 -5.48 0.63 30.01
C ASN A 64 -6.70 0.92 29.12
N PHE A 65 -7.71 1.59 29.68
CA PHE A 65 -8.90 2.06 28.98
C PHE A 65 -9.11 3.52 29.37
N GLY A 66 -9.53 4.38 28.43
CA GLY A 66 -9.54 5.80 28.75
C GLY A 66 -9.81 6.77 27.62
N ASP A 67 -9.68 8.05 27.96
CA ASP A 67 -9.63 9.15 27.02
C ASP A 67 -8.20 9.70 26.80
N SER A 68 -8.08 10.94 26.31
CA SER A 68 -6.81 11.59 25.95
C SER A 68 -5.83 11.76 27.11
N ASN A 69 -6.28 11.67 28.37
CA ASN A 69 -5.40 11.63 29.54
C ASN A 69 -4.50 10.38 29.58
N SER A 70 -4.85 9.31 28.84
CA SER A 70 -4.09 8.06 28.81
C SER A 70 -3.84 7.44 27.42
N ASP A 71 -4.43 7.98 26.33
CA ASP A 71 -4.19 7.54 24.95
C ASP A 71 -2.71 7.58 24.54
N THR A 72 -2.13 6.39 24.38
CA THR A 72 -0.74 6.18 23.97
C THR A 72 -0.51 6.20 22.45
N GLY A 73 -1.58 6.30 21.64
CA GLY A 73 -1.48 6.41 20.18
C GLY A 73 -2.65 5.85 19.36
N SER A 74 -3.76 5.44 19.97
CA SER A 74 -4.90 4.81 19.29
C SER A 74 -5.54 5.73 18.24
N VAL A 75 -5.67 7.01 18.55
CA VAL A 75 -6.14 8.01 17.56
C VAL A 75 -5.11 8.26 16.48
N SER A 76 -3.82 8.19 16.81
CA SER A 76 -2.74 8.32 15.82
C SER A 76 -2.64 7.16 14.85
N ALA A 77 -3.05 5.95 15.28
CA ALA A 77 -3.08 4.76 14.43
C ALA A 77 -4.25 4.79 13.44
N VAL A 78 -5.47 5.13 13.89
CA VAL A 78 -6.68 5.12 13.04
C VAL A 78 -6.89 6.43 12.28
N PHE A 79 -6.97 7.56 12.99
CA PHE A 79 -7.45 8.83 12.43
C PHE A 79 -6.33 9.77 11.95
N GLY A 80 -5.08 9.31 11.98
CA GLY A 80 -3.89 10.06 11.62
C GLY A 80 -3.19 10.70 12.83
N ARG A 81 -1.85 10.84 12.74
CA ARG A 81 -1.02 11.20 13.89
C ARG A 81 -1.36 12.55 14.52
N VAL A 82 -1.32 12.56 15.86
CA VAL A 82 -1.02 13.77 16.64
C VAL A 82 0.29 14.38 16.14
N PRO A 83 0.33 15.66 15.73
CA PRO A 83 1.52 16.27 15.14
C PRO A 83 2.42 16.93 16.20
N TYR A 84 3.60 17.37 15.75
CA TYR A 84 4.51 18.23 16.50
C TYR A 84 3.80 19.55 16.89
N PRO A 85 4.02 20.13 18.09
CA PRO A 85 5.09 19.86 19.05
C PRO A 85 4.83 18.79 20.11
N ASN A 86 3.77 17.97 20.00
CA ASN A 86 3.55 16.88 20.96
C ASN A 86 4.74 15.91 21.02
N GLY A 87 5.02 15.36 22.20
CA GLY A 87 6.13 14.45 22.48
C GLY A 87 7.54 15.08 22.53
N ILE A 88 7.68 16.40 22.38
CA ILE A 88 8.96 17.12 22.34
C ILE A 88 9.88 16.90 23.57
N SER A 89 9.35 17.01 24.80
CA SER A 89 10.13 17.06 26.05
C SER A 89 10.76 15.73 26.45
N PHE A 90 10.16 14.60 26.04
CA PHE A 90 10.66 13.27 26.40
C PHE A 90 11.00 12.38 25.20
N PHE A 91 10.14 12.38 24.16
CA PHE A 91 10.34 11.51 22.99
C PHE A 91 11.12 12.21 21.86
N GLY A 92 11.32 13.54 21.95
CA GLY A 92 11.96 14.37 20.92
C GLY A 92 11.18 14.46 19.60
N ARG A 93 9.96 13.92 19.56
CA ARG A 93 9.13 13.75 18.36
C ARG A 93 7.68 13.36 18.76
N PRO A 94 6.70 13.48 17.85
CA PRO A 94 5.35 13.01 18.10
C PRO A 94 5.30 11.51 18.44
N SER A 95 4.67 11.21 19.58
CA SER A 95 4.61 9.89 20.23
C SER A 95 3.18 9.35 20.38
N GLY A 96 2.24 9.91 19.61
CA GLY A 96 0.81 9.59 19.64
C GLY A 96 0.02 10.18 20.81
N ARG A 97 0.71 10.62 21.87
CA ARG A 97 0.15 11.18 23.11
C ARG A 97 -0.21 12.66 22.97
N TYR A 98 -1.31 13.08 23.58
CA TYR A 98 -1.75 14.48 23.65
C TYR A 98 -1.03 15.24 24.78
N CYS A 99 0.30 15.33 24.68
CA CYS A 99 1.21 15.81 25.72
C CYS A 99 2.54 16.22 25.08
N ASP A 100 3.34 17.07 25.74
CA ASP A 100 4.74 17.30 25.36
C ASP A 100 5.64 16.08 25.67
N GLY A 101 5.15 15.07 26.37
CA GLY A 101 5.87 13.82 26.61
C GLY A 101 5.01 12.69 27.15
N ARG A 102 5.41 12.13 28.29
CA ARG A 102 4.77 11.00 28.98
C ARG A 102 3.42 11.37 29.59
N LEU A 103 2.49 10.42 29.59
CA LEU A 103 1.20 10.46 30.27
C LEU A 103 1.27 9.79 31.65
N ILE A 104 0.20 9.92 32.45
CA ILE A 104 0.12 9.31 33.78
C ILE A 104 0.28 7.78 33.72
N VAL A 105 -0.25 7.13 32.68
CA VAL A 105 -0.09 5.68 32.45
C VAL A 105 1.36 5.26 32.18
N ASP A 106 2.16 6.10 31.50
CA ASP A 106 3.59 5.82 31.26
C ASP A 106 4.39 5.83 32.57
N PHE A 107 4.10 6.79 33.46
CA PHE A 107 4.71 6.85 34.79
C PHE A 107 4.24 5.72 35.72
N ILE A 108 3.00 5.23 35.56
CA ILE A 108 2.53 4.02 36.25
C ILE A 108 3.32 2.80 35.78
N ALA A 109 3.57 2.64 34.47
CA ALA A 109 4.39 1.56 33.93
C ALA A 109 5.82 1.60 34.48
N GLU A 110 6.46 2.78 34.48
CA GLU A 110 7.78 3.00 35.11
C GLU A 110 7.79 2.61 36.59
N LYS A 111 6.78 3.02 37.38
CA LYS A 111 6.67 2.71 38.81
C LYS A 111 6.56 1.21 39.10
N LEU A 112 6.06 0.44 38.13
CA LEU A 112 5.86 -1.01 38.22
C LEU A 112 6.98 -1.82 37.52
N GLY A 113 7.98 -1.15 36.93
CA GLY A 113 9.08 -1.80 36.21
C GLY A 113 8.67 -2.43 34.87
N LEU A 114 7.59 -1.93 34.26
CA LEU A 114 7.05 -2.40 32.99
C LEU A 114 7.37 -1.40 31.85
N PRO A 115 7.45 -1.87 30.58
CA PRO A 115 7.59 -0.97 29.44
C PRO A 115 6.33 -0.10 29.26
N TYR A 116 6.48 1.04 28.58
CA TYR A 116 5.33 1.84 28.13
C TYR A 116 4.36 1.01 27.31
N LEU A 117 3.07 1.25 27.51
CA LEU A 117 2.04 0.52 26.78
C LEU A 117 2.05 0.92 25.30
N SER A 118 1.81 -0.08 24.46
CA SER A 118 1.50 0.09 23.04
C SER A 118 -0.03 0.20 22.91
N SER A 119 -0.51 1.14 22.09
CA SER A 119 -1.90 1.12 21.64
C SER A 119 -2.22 -0.20 20.95
N PHE A 120 -3.37 -0.78 21.24
CA PHE A 120 -3.86 -1.99 20.61
C PHE A 120 -4.04 -1.86 19.09
N LEU A 121 -4.35 -0.66 18.60
CA LEU A 121 -4.56 -0.41 17.17
C LEU A 121 -3.25 -0.10 16.42
N ASP A 122 -2.11 -0.02 17.14
CA ASP A 122 -0.79 0.22 16.55
C ASP A 122 -0.04 -1.08 16.23
N SER A 123 -0.34 -1.64 15.06
CA SER A 123 0.19 -2.91 14.56
C SER A 123 1.69 -2.94 14.22
N LEU A 124 2.38 -1.81 14.30
CA LEU A 124 3.76 -1.69 13.80
C LEU A 124 4.85 -1.75 14.86
N GLU A 125 4.55 -1.32 16.10
CA GLU A 125 5.48 -1.39 17.24
C GLU A 125 4.95 -2.29 18.37
N GLY A 126 3.66 -2.66 18.36
CA GLY A 126 2.96 -3.40 19.40
C GLY A 126 3.70 -4.64 19.93
N SER A 127 3.90 -4.68 21.25
CA SER A 127 4.45 -5.82 21.99
C SER A 127 3.62 -6.10 23.24
N PHE A 128 2.47 -6.74 23.05
CA PHE A 128 1.44 -6.93 24.07
C PHE A 128 1.79 -7.93 25.19
N GLN A 129 3.01 -8.48 25.19
CA GLN A 129 3.58 -9.31 26.27
C GLN A 129 3.35 -8.71 27.67
N HIS A 130 3.44 -7.38 27.79
CA HIS A 130 3.26 -6.63 29.03
C HIS A 130 1.95 -5.81 29.06
N GLY A 131 0.96 -6.24 28.28
CA GLY A 131 -0.35 -5.62 28.17
C GLY A 131 -0.47 -4.60 27.05
N ALA A 132 -1.58 -3.87 27.03
CA ALA A 132 -2.00 -3.03 25.91
C ALA A 132 -2.79 -1.81 26.39
N ASP A 133 -2.77 -0.74 25.60
CA ASP A 133 -3.63 0.42 25.80
C ASP A 133 -4.75 0.46 24.76
N PHE A 134 -5.98 0.70 25.23
CA PHE A 134 -7.19 0.86 24.44
C PHE A 134 -7.75 2.29 24.54
N ALA A 135 -7.15 3.17 25.34
CA ALA A 135 -7.59 4.55 25.46
C ALA A 135 -7.50 5.30 24.12
N ALA A 136 -8.42 6.24 23.91
CA ALA A 136 -8.49 7.01 22.68
C ALA A 136 -8.94 8.45 22.96
N SER A 137 -8.21 9.42 22.40
CA SER A 137 -8.47 10.84 22.59
C SER A 137 -9.86 11.26 22.11
N GLY A 138 -10.57 12.00 22.96
CA GLY A 138 -11.96 12.42 22.71
C GLY A 138 -13.03 11.35 22.97
N SER A 139 -12.68 10.16 23.47
CA SER A 139 -13.65 9.09 23.74
C SER A 139 -14.51 9.32 24.98
N THR A 140 -15.72 8.75 24.96
CA THR A 140 -16.75 8.85 26.00
C THR A 140 -17.10 7.50 26.64
N ILE A 141 -17.66 7.54 27.85
CA ILE A 141 -18.29 6.38 28.50
C ILE A 141 -19.53 5.95 27.69
N ARG A 142 -20.42 6.90 27.37
CA ARG A 142 -21.59 6.61 26.54
C ARG A 142 -21.21 6.33 25.09
N LYS A 143 -22.05 5.57 24.40
CA LYS A 143 -21.99 5.44 22.93
C LYS A 143 -22.23 6.79 22.25
N VAL A 144 -21.55 6.99 21.13
CA VAL A 144 -21.56 8.22 20.34
C VAL A 144 -22.69 8.21 19.32
N ASP A 145 -23.51 9.27 19.33
CA ASP A 145 -24.50 9.55 18.29
C ASP A 145 -23.96 10.56 17.26
N GLY A 146 -24.63 10.71 16.11
CA GLY A 146 -24.19 11.59 15.02
C GLY A 146 -24.05 13.06 15.42
N LYS A 147 -24.80 13.58 16.41
CA LYS A 147 -24.59 14.97 16.89
C LYS A 147 -23.31 15.08 17.68
N MET A 148 -23.01 14.11 18.54
CA MET A 148 -21.73 14.02 19.24
C MET A 148 -20.56 13.85 18.27
N TYR A 149 -20.69 12.97 17.28
CA TYR A 149 -19.66 12.68 16.29
C TYR A 149 -19.33 13.89 15.41
N VAL A 150 -20.34 14.57 14.86
CA VAL A 150 -20.18 15.84 14.11
C VAL A 150 -19.62 16.96 15.00
N SER A 151 -19.83 16.89 16.33
CA SER A 151 -19.21 17.81 17.30
C SER A 151 -17.77 17.46 17.68
N GLY A 152 -17.18 16.41 17.08
CA GLY A 152 -15.78 16.01 17.29
C GLY A 152 -15.55 14.96 18.39
N ILE A 153 -16.59 14.29 18.89
CA ILE A 153 -16.44 13.17 19.84
C ILE A 153 -16.00 11.90 19.12
N ASN A 154 -15.01 11.20 19.68
CA ASN A 154 -14.39 10.04 19.05
C ASN A 154 -15.30 8.79 19.12
N PRO A 155 -15.55 8.09 17.99
CA PRO A 155 -16.40 6.90 17.96
C PRO A 155 -15.86 5.70 18.77
N LEU A 156 -14.57 5.69 19.15
CA LEU A 156 -13.93 4.66 19.98
C LEU A 156 -14.30 4.78 21.48
N SER A 157 -15.60 4.83 21.78
CA SER A 157 -16.14 4.92 23.16
C SER A 157 -15.70 3.75 24.03
N LEU A 158 -15.88 3.85 25.36
CA LEU A 158 -15.52 2.78 26.30
C LEU A 158 -16.07 1.40 25.88
N SER A 159 -17.30 1.34 25.35
CA SER A 159 -17.88 0.09 24.87
C SER A 159 -17.17 -0.52 23.65
N VAL A 160 -16.47 0.30 22.85
CA VAL A 160 -15.65 -0.15 21.71
C VAL A 160 -14.27 -0.60 22.21
N GLN A 161 -13.68 0.12 23.17
CA GLN A 161 -12.41 -0.27 23.81
C GLN A 161 -12.51 -1.65 24.50
N LEU A 162 -13.68 -2.00 25.05
CA LEU A 162 -13.95 -3.36 25.56
C LEU A 162 -13.93 -4.43 24.46
N LEU A 163 -14.53 -4.16 23.30
CA LEU A 163 -14.54 -5.09 22.17
C LEU A 163 -13.13 -5.31 21.62
N GLN A 164 -12.28 -4.28 21.63
CA GLN A 164 -10.86 -4.37 21.29
C GLN A 164 -10.08 -5.24 22.28
N PHE A 165 -10.37 -5.15 23.59
CA PHE A 165 -9.77 -6.05 24.59
C PHE A 165 -10.25 -7.50 24.46
N GLU A 166 -11.53 -7.71 24.12
CA GLU A 166 -12.07 -9.03 23.78
C GLU A 166 -11.34 -9.62 22.56
N GLN A 167 -11.20 -8.82 21.49
CA GLN A 167 -10.43 -9.16 20.28
C GLN A 167 -8.98 -9.55 20.62
N LEU A 168 -8.25 -8.75 21.41
CA LEU A 168 -6.88 -9.07 21.85
C LEU A 168 -6.81 -10.42 22.55
N LYS A 169 -7.72 -10.68 23.49
CA LYS A 169 -7.71 -11.88 24.32
C LYS A 169 -8.07 -13.14 23.51
N GLU A 170 -9.09 -13.06 22.66
CA GLU A 170 -9.50 -14.18 21.80
C GLU A 170 -8.42 -14.48 20.75
N ARG A 171 -7.91 -13.46 20.05
CA ARG A 171 -6.85 -13.61 19.04
C ARG A 171 -5.54 -14.15 19.64
N THR A 172 -5.17 -13.70 20.83
CA THR A 172 -4.07 -14.29 21.60
C THR A 172 -4.31 -15.78 21.88
N SER A 173 -5.53 -16.15 22.28
CA SER A 173 -5.91 -17.53 22.59
C SER A 173 -5.93 -18.46 21.36
N GLU A 174 -6.16 -17.92 20.16
CA GLU A 174 -5.98 -18.65 18.89
C GLU A 174 -4.51 -18.89 18.58
N LEU A 175 -3.70 -17.82 18.58
CA LEU A 175 -2.28 -17.89 18.20
C LEU A 175 -1.46 -18.76 19.16
N TYR A 176 -1.81 -18.81 20.46
CA TYR A 176 -1.16 -19.74 21.39
C TYR A 176 -1.38 -21.23 21.03
N LYS A 177 -2.54 -21.57 20.41
CA LYS A 177 -2.85 -22.92 19.92
C LYS A 177 -2.17 -23.22 18.57
N GLN A 178 -2.06 -22.21 17.69
CA GLN A 178 -1.56 -22.36 16.33
C GLN A 178 -0.03 -22.23 16.20
N ALA A 179 0.62 -21.40 17.01
CA ALA A 179 2.03 -21.05 16.80
C ALA A 179 3.02 -22.13 17.29
N SER A 180 3.81 -22.67 16.37
CA SER A 180 5.05 -23.40 16.66
C SER A 180 6.19 -22.46 17.09
N SER A 181 6.24 -21.26 16.50
CA SER A 181 7.33 -20.29 16.70
C SER A 181 7.39 -19.69 18.12
N PHE A 182 8.60 -19.68 18.68
CA PHE A 182 8.92 -19.09 19.97
C PHE A 182 8.80 -17.55 19.99
N ASP A 183 9.23 -16.88 18.91
CA ASP A 183 9.29 -15.41 18.85
C ASP A 183 7.90 -14.76 18.77
N ILE A 184 6.92 -15.44 18.17
CA ILE A 184 5.53 -14.98 18.18
C ILE A 184 4.97 -15.06 19.60
N LYS A 185 5.13 -16.21 20.27
CA LYS A 185 4.68 -16.41 21.66
C LYS A 185 5.32 -15.43 22.64
N ARG A 186 6.56 -14.99 22.41
CA ARG A 186 7.24 -13.96 23.22
C ARG A 186 6.59 -12.58 23.14
N ARG A 187 5.87 -12.23 22.06
CA ARG A 187 5.23 -10.91 21.90
C ARG A 187 3.77 -10.84 22.37
N LEU A 188 3.15 -12.00 22.61
CA LEU A 188 1.76 -12.10 23.06
C LEU A 188 1.68 -12.16 24.60
N PRO A 189 0.66 -11.54 25.23
CA PRO A 189 0.42 -11.73 26.66
C PRO A 189 0.10 -13.20 26.95
N LYS A 190 0.57 -13.74 28.07
CA LYS A 190 0.22 -15.11 28.41
C LYS A 190 -1.22 -15.21 28.88
N LEU A 191 -1.83 -16.37 28.69
CA LEU A 191 -3.24 -16.59 29.03
C LEU A 191 -3.49 -16.51 30.55
N GLU A 192 -2.52 -16.92 31.38
CA GLU A 192 -2.58 -16.74 32.83
C GLU A 192 -2.40 -15.27 33.28
N ASP A 193 -1.66 -14.46 32.53
CA ASP A 193 -1.27 -13.10 32.93
C ASP A 193 -2.45 -12.11 32.87
N PHE A 194 -3.47 -12.35 32.05
CA PHE A 194 -4.73 -11.57 32.06
C PHE A 194 -5.39 -11.53 33.44
N SER A 195 -5.32 -12.62 34.21
CA SER A 195 -5.88 -12.71 35.57
C SER A 195 -5.04 -12.01 36.65
N ARG A 196 -3.79 -11.67 36.30
CA ARG A 196 -2.76 -11.12 37.18
C ARG A 196 -2.39 -9.66 36.84
N ALA A 197 -2.88 -9.16 35.71
CA ALA A 197 -2.62 -7.82 35.19
C ALA A 197 -3.34 -6.72 36.00
N LEU A 198 -2.81 -5.50 35.90
CA LEU A 198 -3.46 -4.28 36.38
C LEU A 198 -4.40 -3.74 35.29
N TYR A 199 -5.60 -3.31 35.66
CA TYR A 199 -6.57 -2.70 34.74
C TYR A 199 -6.79 -1.23 35.13
N THR A 200 -6.27 -0.30 34.34
CA THR A 200 -6.38 1.15 34.58
C THR A 200 -7.52 1.76 33.78
N LEU A 201 -8.29 2.66 34.40
CA LEU A 201 -9.39 3.37 33.74
C LEU A 201 -9.38 4.87 34.08
N ASP A 202 -9.25 5.75 33.08
CA ASP A 202 -9.39 7.22 33.19
C ASP A 202 -10.28 7.75 32.05
N ILE A 203 -11.57 7.92 32.32
CA ILE A 203 -12.58 8.30 31.32
C ILE A 203 -13.80 8.97 31.96
N GLY A 204 -14.49 9.82 31.16
CA GLY A 204 -15.73 10.51 31.54
C GLY A 204 -15.63 12.03 31.48
N GLN A 205 -14.41 12.57 31.35
CA GLN A 205 -14.19 14.02 31.19
C GLN A 205 -14.90 14.56 29.93
N ASN A 206 -14.85 13.81 28.82
CA ASN A 206 -15.50 14.19 27.57
C ASN A 206 -17.03 14.11 27.63
N ASP A 207 -17.61 13.12 28.33
CA ASP A 207 -19.05 13.01 28.53
C ASP A 207 -19.61 14.24 29.25
N LEU A 208 -18.97 14.62 30.36
CA LEU A 208 -19.36 15.79 31.14
C LEU A 208 -19.09 17.09 30.40
N HIS A 209 -17.94 17.23 29.73
CA HIS A 209 -17.64 18.43 28.94
C HIS A 209 -18.68 18.65 27.84
N ASN A 210 -18.97 17.62 27.04
CA ASN A 210 -19.98 17.69 25.99
C ASN A 210 -21.37 18.02 26.56
N ALA A 211 -21.79 17.35 27.63
CA ALA A 211 -23.07 17.62 28.27
C ALA A 211 -23.16 19.07 28.83
N LEU A 212 -22.07 19.59 29.42
CA LEU A 212 -22.02 20.97 29.96
C LEU A 212 -22.05 22.06 28.90
N VAL A 213 -21.64 21.77 27.65
CA VAL A 213 -21.71 22.73 26.53
C VAL A 213 -22.95 22.55 25.63
N THR A 214 -23.76 21.51 25.84
CA THR A 214 -24.97 21.21 25.03
C THR A 214 -26.28 21.13 25.83
N MET A 215 -26.24 21.05 27.17
CA MET A 215 -27.40 20.83 28.03
C MET A 215 -27.42 21.78 29.24
N THR A 216 -28.57 21.89 29.92
CA THR A 216 -28.64 22.62 31.21
C THR A 216 -28.05 21.78 32.35
N LYS A 217 -27.59 22.43 33.43
CA LYS A 217 -27.01 21.75 34.60
C LYS A 217 -27.88 20.60 35.12
N ASP A 218 -29.19 20.83 35.23
CA ASP A 218 -30.17 19.85 35.70
C ASP A 218 -30.32 18.65 34.74
N GLN A 219 -30.10 18.85 33.43
CA GLN A 219 -30.05 17.77 32.45
C GLN A 219 -28.74 16.98 32.56
N VAL A 220 -27.60 17.65 32.76
CA VAL A 220 -26.31 16.96 32.99
C VAL A 220 -26.37 16.11 34.27
N GLN A 221 -26.94 16.64 35.36
CA GLN A 221 -27.12 15.88 36.60
C GLN A 221 -28.02 14.64 36.43
N LYS A 222 -29.01 14.69 35.52
CA LYS A 222 -29.85 13.54 35.16
C LYS A 222 -29.15 12.52 34.25
N LEU A 223 -28.10 12.92 33.53
CA LEU A 223 -27.29 12.04 32.68
C LEU A 223 -26.27 11.22 33.50
N ILE A 224 -25.72 11.77 34.59
CA ILE A 224 -24.67 11.12 35.40
C ILE A 224 -25.02 9.66 35.81
N PRO A 225 -26.23 9.35 36.34
CA PRO A 225 -26.58 7.96 36.72
C PRO A 225 -26.52 6.95 35.56
N GLU A 226 -26.78 7.40 34.33
CA GLU A 226 -26.68 6.57 33.12
C GLU A 226 -25.21 6.27 32.80
N LEU A 227 -24.35 7.30 32.81
CA LEU A 227 -22.90 7.15 32.59
C LEU A 227 -22.27 6.20 33.61
N ILE A 228 -22.59 6.40 34.89
CA ILE A 228 -22.09 5.55 35.99
C ILE A 228 -22.61 4.10 35.87
N THR A 229 -23.80 3.90 35.28
CA THR A 229 -24.32 2.55 34.99
C THR A 229 -23.59 1.90 33.82
N GLN A 230 -23.34 2.62 32.72
CA GLN A 230 -22.57 2.13 31.57
C GLN A 230 -21.11 1.80 31.95
N PHE A 231 -20.46 2.67 32.74
CA PHE A 231 -19.13 2.42 33.30
C PHE A 231 -19.09 1.17 34.18
N ALA A 232 -20.10 0.96 35.04
CA ALA A 232 -20.16 -0.24 35.86
C ALA A 232 -20.34 -1.52 35.04
N SER A 233 -21.13 -1.49 33.97
CA SER A 233 -21.25 -2.60 33.03
C SER A 233 -19.91 -2.94 32.35
N ALA A 234 -19.06 -1.94 32.08
CA ALA A 234 -17.70 -2.15 31.56
C ALA A 234 -16.81 -2.92 32.55
N ILE A 235 -16.79 -2.50 33.83
CA ILE A 235 -16.06 -3.22 34.90
C ILE A 235 -16.59 -4.66 35.07
N GLU A 236 -17.91 -4.84 35.07
CA GLU A 236 -18.53 -6.16 35.17
C GLU A 236 -18.18 -7.07 33.97
N ARG A 237 -18.08 -6.51 32.75
CA ARG A 237 -17.63 -7.24 31.56
C ARG A 237 -16.14 -7.62 31.63
N LEU A 238 -15.25 -6.69 31.99
CA LEU A 238 -13.82 -6.99 32.21
C LEU A 238 -13.64 -8.09 33.26
N TYR A 239 -14.41 -8.06 34.35
CA TYR A 239 -14.40 -9.12 35.37
C TYR A 239 -14.84 -10.49 34.81
N GLN A 240 -15.90 -10.55 34.00
CA GLN A 240 -16.30 -11.78 33.29
C GLN A 240 -15.16 -12.31 32.38
N LEU A 241 -14.43 -11.40 31.73
CA LEU A 241 -13.29 -11.72 30.87
C LEU A 241 -12.02 -12.09 31.65
N GLY A 242 -12.05 -12.07 32.98
CA GLY A 242 -10.95 -12.54 33.83
C GLY A 242 -10.13 -11.46 34.50
N ALA A 243 -10.42 -10.17 34.30
CA ALA A 243 -9.77 -9.08 35.01
C ALA A 243 -10.04 -9.15 36.53
N ARG A 244 -9.01 -8.92 37.37
CA ARG A 244 -9.12 -9.04 38.83
C ARG A 244 -8.63 -7.84 39.63
N ILE A 245 -7.74 -7.01 39.08
CA ILE A 245 -7.11 -5.91 39.82
C ILE A 245 -7.30 -4.61 39.02
N PHE A 246 -8.11 -3.69 39.55
CA PHE A 246 -8.51 -2.45 38.88
C PHE A 246 -8.01 -1.21 39.64
N TRP A 247 -7.61 -0.19 38.89
CA TRP A 247 -7.15 1.12 39.37
C TRP A 247 -7.89 2.21 38.59
N VAL A 248 -9.04 2.62 39.12
CA VAL A 248 -10.01 3.52 38.48
C VAL A 248 -9.79 4.95 38.95
N HIS A 249 -9.46 5.84 38.02
CA HIS A 249 -9.40 7.27 38.27
C HIS A 249 -10.83 7.86 38.25
N ASN A 250 -11.04 8.91 39.03
CA ASN A 250 -12.22 9.77 38.91
C ASN A 250 -11.95 10.90 37.87
N THR A 251 -12.94 11.72 37.52
CA THR A 251 -12.74 12.79 36.54
C THR A 251 -12.06 14.02 37.16
N GLY A 252 -11.25 14.74 36.38
CA GLY A 252 -10.50 15.91 36.86
C GLY A 252 -11.35 17.16 37.15
N PRO A 253 -10.74 18.26 37.63
CA PRO A 253 -11.44 19.52 37.84
C PRO A 253 -11.71 20.25 36.50
N LEU A 254 -12.81 19.86 35.83
CA LEU A 254 -13.23 20.42 34.52
C LEU A 254 -13.31 21.95 34.51
N GLY A 255 -13.66 22.58 35.64
CA GLY A 255 -13.75 24.04 35.76
C GLY A 255 -12.40 24.74 35.76
N CYS A 256 -11.30 24.02 36.00
CA CYS A 256 -9.93 24.55 35.97
C CYS A 256 -9.23 24.36 34.60
N LEU A 257 -9.87 23.75 33.61
CA LEU A 257 -9.28 23.60 32.27
C LEU A 257 -9.19 24.97 31.58
N PRO A 258 -8.01 25.45 31.17
CA PRO A 258 -7.88 26.78 30.54
C PRO A 258 -8.75 26.96 29.30
N TYR A 259 -8.95 25.91 28.50
CA TYR A 259 -9.88 25.89 27.37
C TYR A 259 -11.31 26.26 27.76
N VAL A 260 -11.79 25.73 28.88
CA VAL A 260 -13.15 25.99 29.40
C VAL A 260 -13.24 27.43 29.91
N ALA A 261 -12.24 27.88 30.67
CA ALA A 261 -12.17 29.26 31.17
C ALA A 261 -12.13 30.31 30.04
N MET A 262 -11.36 30.06 28.97
CA MET A 262 -11.27 30.95 27.81
C MET A 262 -12.53 30.94 26.94
N LYS A 263 -13.13 29.76 26.70
CA LYS A 263 -14.25 29.59 25.76
C LYS A 263 -15.61 29.89 26.38
N TYR A 264 -15.75 29.72 27.70
CA TYR A 264 -17.00 29.92 28.45
C TYR A 264 -16.76 30.84 29.67
N PRO A 265 -16.30 32.09 29.46
CA PRO A 265 -15.90 33.01 30.54
C PRO A 265 -17.05 33.27 31.50
N SER A 266 -16.83 32.94 32.78
CA SER A 266 -17.84 33.01 33.84
C SER A 266 -17.83 34.35 34.57
N LYS A 267 -19.01 34.74 35.09
CA LYS A 267 -19.13 35.88 36.01
C LYS A 267 -18.31 35.61 37.29
N PRO A 268 -17.64 36.60 37.90
CA PRO A 268 -16.74 36.39 39.06
C PRO A 268 -17.34 35.58 40.23
N LYS A 269 -18.66 35.69 40.48
CA LYS A 269 -19.35 34.91 41.52
C LYS A 269 -19.34 33.39 41.28
N ASN A 270 -19.11 32.94 40.05
CA ASN A 270 -19.01 31.53 39.66
C ASN A 270 -17.55 31.06 39.53
N LEU A 271 -16.58 31.86 39.97
CA LEU A 271 -15.17 31.46 40.07
C LEU A 271 -14.82 31.13 41.53
N ASP A 272 -13.94 30.15 41.74
CA ASP A 272 -13.27 29.92 43.03
C ASP A 272 -11.99 30.76 43.17
N GLU A 273 -11.32 30.63 44.32
CA GLU A 273 -10.13 31.41 44.69
C GLU A 273 -8.92 31.11 43.78
N THR A 274 -8.93 29.94 43.13
CA THR A 274 -7.97 29.52 42.11
C THR A 274 -8.31 30.06 40.71
N GLY A 275 -9.49 30.67 40.56
CA GLY A 275 -10.04 31.16 39.29
C GLY A 275 -10.80 30.12 38.47
N CYS A 276 -11.02 28.91 38.99
CA CYS A 276 -11.72 27.86 38.27
C CYS A 276 -13.26 28.04 38.31
N ILE A 277 -13.96 27.52 37.31
CA ILE A 277 -15.42 27.65 37.20
C ILE A 277 -16.12 26.65 38.14
N LYS A 278 -16.67 27.18 39.25
CA LYS A 278 -17.38 26.44 40.30
C LYS A 278 -18.46 25.51 39.74
N SER A 279 -19.37 26.01 38.92
CA SER A 279 -20.49 25.21 38.38
C SER A 279 -20.06 24.02 37.50
N TYR A 280 -18.85 24.02 36.95
CA TYR A 280 -18.27 22.88 36.22
C TYR A 280 -17.60 21.90 37.19
N ASN A 281 -16.86 22.42 38.17
CA ASN A 281 -16.23 21.64 39.24
C ASN A 281 -17.27 20.89 40.09
N GLU A 282 -18.41 21.50 40.42
CA GLU A 282 -19.53 20.86 41.12
C GLU A 282 -20.09 19.63 40.39
N VAL A 283 -20.17 19.68 39.05
CA VAL A 283 -20.68 18.57 38.22
C VAL A 283 -19.65 17.44 38.12
N ALA A 284 -18.36 17.76 38.04
CA ALA A 284 -17.28 16.79 38.14
C ALA A 284 -17.29 16.08 39.52
N GLN A 285 -17.43 16.84 40.61
CA GLN A 285 -17.52 16.31 41.97
C GLN A 285 -18.75 15.39 42.15
N GLU A 286 -19.92 15.76 41.63
CA GLU A 286 -21.12 14.93 41.70
C GLU A 286 -20.98 13.62 40.90
N PHE A 287 -20.38 13.67 39.70
CA PHE A 287 -20.02 12.46 38.95
C PHE A 287 -19.05 11.57 39.76
N ASN A 288 -18.00 12.17 40.32
CA ASN A 288 -17.00 11.45 41.13
C ASN A 288 -17.60 10.80 42.39
N ARG A 289 -18.55 11.49 43.03
CA ARG A 289 -19.32 10.98 44.18
C ARG A 289 -20.20 9.79 43.76
N GLN A 290 -20.90 9.86 42.63
CA GLN A 290 -21.70 8.73 42.15
C GLN A 290 -20.84 7.55 41.68
N LEU A 291 -19.70 7.82 41.02
CA LEU A 291 -18.71 6.81 40.61
C LEU A 291 -18.18 6.03 41.82
N LYS A 292 -17.76 6.73 42.89
CA LYS A 292 -17.30 6.09 44.12
C LYS A 292 -18.39 5.20 44.72
N ASN A 293 -19.60 5.73 44.91
CA ASN A 293 -20.75 4.99 45.44
C ASN A 293 -21.14 3.76 44.60
N ARG A 294 -20.86 3.76 43.28
CA ARG A 294 -21.06 2.57 42.42
C ARG A 294 -19.92 1.57 42.53
N ILE A 295 -18.68 2.04 42.66
CA ILE A 295 -17.50 1.21 42.94
C ILE A 295 -17.64 0.46 44.27
N ASP A 296 -18.13 1.12 45.33
CA ASP A 296 -18.42 0.47 46.62
C ASP A 296 -19.47 -0.65 46.49
N LYS A 297 -20.48 -0.47 45.64
CA LYS A 297 -21.46 -1.52 45.33
C LYS A 297 -20.85 -2.65 44.48
N LEU A 298 -19.91 -2.36 43.60
CA LEU A 298 -19.16 -3.38 42.84
C LEU A 298 -18.25 -4.21 43.77
N ARG A 299 -17.59 -3.58 44.74
CA ARG A 299 -16.75 -4.24 45.77
C ARG A 299 -17.49 -5.30 46.57
N ILE A 300 -18.79 -5.11 46.80
CA ILE A 300 -19.66 -6.07 47.50
C ILE A 300 -20.19 -7.15 46.54
N LYS A 301 -20.40 -6.81 45.25
CA LYS A 301 -21.03 -7.68 44.26
C LYS A 301 -20.09 -8.73 43.64
N LEU A 302 -18.82 -8.38 43.40
CA LEU A 302 -17.86 -9.25 42.72
C LEU A 302 -16.92 -9.90 43.74
N GLN A 303 -16.44 -11.12 43.46
CA GLN A 303 -15.63 -11.92 44.40
C GLN A 303 -14.20 -12.12 43.88
N ASP A 304 -13.26 -12.37 44.80
CA ASP A 304 -11.82 -12.57 44.52
C ASP A 304 -11.17 -11.52 43.59
N PHE A 305 -11.60 -10.27 43.71
CA PHE A 305 -11.11 -9.13 42.94
C PHE A 305 -10.75 -7.94 43.85
N LEU A 306 -10.05 -6.97 43.29
CA LEU A 306 -9.61 -5.74 43.95
C LEU A 306 -9.92 -4.56 43.04
N LEU A 307 -10.76 -3.62 43.49
CA LEU A 307 -11.11 -2.40 42.75
C LEU A 307 -10.73 -1.18 43.60
N VAL A 308 -9.64 -0.52 43.21
CA VAL A 308 -9.16 0.72 43.81
C VAL A 308 -9.77 1.92 43.07
N TYR A 309 -10.38 2.83 43.82
CA TYR A 309 -10.81 4.15 43.38
C TYR A 309 -9.68 5.14 43.66
N VAL A 310 -9.42 6.07 42.75
CA VAL A 310 -8.30 7.01 42.82
C VAL A 310 -8.81 8.42 42.60
N ASP A 311 -8.62 9.27 43.61
CA ASP A 311 -9.08 10.66 43.60
C ASP A 311 -8.10 11.57 42.85
N ILE A 312 -8.07 11.41 41.52
CA ILE A 312 -7.29 12.27 40.63
C ILE A 312 -7.84 13.70 40.59
N TYR A 313 -9.12 13.92 40.91
CA TYR A 313 -9.70 15.25 41.08
C TYR A 313 -8.93 16.03 42.15
N SER A 314 -8.82 15.48 43.35
CA SER A 314 -8.12 16.17 44.45
C SER A 314 -6.62 16.28 44.21
N ALA A 315 -5.99 15.30 43.54
CA ALA A 315 -4.59 15.39 43.13
C ALA A 315 -4.36 16.49 42.07
N LYS A 316 -5.18 16.53 41.01
CA LYS A 316 -5.13 17.56 39.94
C LYS A 316 -5.47 18.95 40.52
N TYR A 317 -6.50 19.07 41.36
CA TYR A 317 -6.90 20.35 41.95
C TYR A 317 -5.82 20.92 42.90
N SER A 318 -5.21 20.09 43.76
CA SER A 318 -4.13 20.55 44.66
C SER A 318 -2.87 21.01 43.90
N LEU A 319 -2.53 20.36 42.78
CA LEU A 319 -1.47 20.85 41.90
C LEU A 319 -1.77 22.25 41.33
N ILE A 320 -3.04 22.55 41.03
CA ILE A 320 -3.47 23.84 40.49
C ILE A 320 -3.52 24.91 41.60
N SER A 321 -4.09 24.62 42.78
CA SER A 321 -4.12 25.59 43.90
C SER A 321 -2.72 25.97 44.38
N ASP A 322 -1.82 24.98 44.47
CA ASP A 322 -0.46 25.15 44.96
C ASP A 322 0.58 25.24 43.84
N ALA A 323 0.16 25.61 42.62
CA ALA A 323 1.00 25.62 41.40
C ALA A 323 2.38 26.26 41.63
N LYS A 324 2.40 27.48 42.18
CA LYS A 324 3.64 28.24 42.43
C LYS A 324 4.55 27.62 43.49
N GLN A 325 3.99 26.89 44.46
CA GLN A 325 4.77 26.15 45.46
C GLN A 325 5.42 24.90 44.85
N ASN A 326 4.80 24.35 43.80
CA ASN A 326 5.27 23.16 43.08
C ASN A 326 6.15 23.52 41.85
N GLY A 327 6.49 24.79 41.66
CA GLY A 327 7.38 25.27 40.59
C GLY A 327 6.69 25.68 39.28
N PHE A 328 5.36 25.74 39.23
CA PHE A 328 4.58 26.11 38.05
C PHE A 328 4.19 27.59 38.06
N VAL A 329 4.31 28.28 36.93
CA VAL A 329 4.24 29.76 36.88
C VAL A 329 2.82 30.32 36.97
N ASP A 330 1.87 29.68 36.30
CA ASP A 330 0.48 30.11 36.16
C ASP A 330 -0.46 28.89 36.25
N PRO A 331 -1.38 28.83 37.23
CA PRO A 331 -2.27 27.69 37.42
C PRO A 331 -3.30 27.48 36.29
N LEU A 332 -3.65 28.55 35.58
CA LEU A 332 -4.60 28.51 34.44
C LEU A 332 -3.90 28.86 33.11
N GLY A 333 -2.58 28.95 33.13
CA GLY A 333 -1.74 29.13 31.95
C GLY A 333 -1.49 27.82 31.21
N TYR A 334 -1.18 27.94 29.92
CA TYR A 334 -0.76 26.81 29.09
C TYR A 334 0.43 27.18 28.20
N CYS A 335 1.22 26.16 27.89
CA CYS A 335 2.51 26.30 27.22
C CYS A 335 2.38 26.53 25.71
N CYS A 336 1.70 25.62 25.00
CA CYS A 336 1.62 25.58 23.55
C CYS A 336 0.48 26.46 23.02
N LYS A 337 0.82 27.57 22.36
CA LYS A 337 -0.12 28.63 21.95
C LYS A 337 0.36 29.41 20.73
N HIS A 338 -0.55 30.17 20.12
CA HIS A 338 -0.20 31.11 19.04
C HIS A 338 0.08 32.51 19.57
N THR A 339 1.07 33.18 18.97
CA THR A 339 1.31 34.62 19.13
C THR A 339 0.23 35.44 18.42
N GLY A 340 -0.88 35.74 19.12
CA GLY A 340 -1.91 36.71 18.68
C GLY A 340 -3.36 36.22 18.69
N ASP A 341 -3.62 34.93 18.81
CA ASP A 341 -4.98 34.38 18.98
C ASP A 341 -4.96 33.15 19.90
N SER A 342 -5.66 33.23 21.04
CA SER A 342 -5.72 32.18 22.06
C SER A 342 -6.77 31.10 21.79
N LYS A 343 -7.40 31.10 20.60
CA LYS A 343 -8.51 30.18 20.24
C LYS A 343 -8.06 29.01 19.35
N LEU A 344 -6.79 28.96 18.96
CA LEU A 344 -6.22 27.94 18.09
C LEU A 344 -5.47 26.89 18.91
N HIS A 345 -5.75 25.60 18.65
CA HIS A 345 -5.10 24.48 19.32
C HIS A 345 -3.62 24.34 18.97
N CYS A 346 -2.86 23.65 19.84
CA CYS A 346 -1.42 23.42 19.75
C CYS A 346 -0.92 22.78 18.42
N TRP A 347 -1.81 22.20 17.61
CA TRP A 347 -1.51 21.58 16.32
C TRP A 347 -1.97 22.39 15.10
N ASN A 348 -2.67 23.51 15.31
CA ASN A 348 -3.28 24.27 14.22
C ASN A 348 -2.30 25.28 13.58
N LYS A 349 -2.66 25.73 12.38
CA LYS A 349 -2.03 26.90 11.73
C LYS A 349 -2.98 28.08 11.87
N GLY A 350 -2.49 29.16 12.44
CA GLY A 350 -3.19 30.44 12.55
C GLY A 350 -2.79 31.37 11.41
N THR A 351 -3.59 32.40 11.15
CA THR A 351 -3.17 33.49 10.25
C THR A 351 -3.32 34.82 10.98
N VAL A 352 -2.21 35.40 11.42
CA VAL A 352 -2.16 36.67 12.15
C VAL A 352 -1.62 37.74 11.20
N ASN A 353 -2.35 38.84 11.03
CA ASN A 353 -2.02 39.93 10.11
C ASN A 353 -1.66 39.44 8.69
N GLY A 354 -2.40 38.46 8.17
CA GLY A 354 -2.19 37.87 6.85
C GLY A 354 -1.03 36.86 6.75
N THR A 355 -0.23 36.69 7.80
CA THR A 355 0.91 35.77 7.83
C THR A 355 0.54 34.46 8.54
N ILE A 356 0.90 33.31 7.95
CA ILE A 356 0.68 32.00 8.57
C ILE A 356 1.65 31.82 9.72
N VAL A 357 1.12 31.67 10.94
CA VAL A 357 1.88 31.37 12.16
C VAL A 357 1.52 29.99 12.67
N TYR A 358 2.52 29.28 13.19
CA TYR A 358 2.37 27.98 13.84
C TYR A 358 2.15 28.19 15.35
N ALA A 359 1.47 27.27 16.01
CA ALA A 359 1.53 27.19 17.47
C ALA A 359 2.96 26.82 17.86
N THR A 360 3.55 27.58 18.78
CA THR A 360 4.88 27.27 19.32
C THR A 360 4.73 26.76 20.74
N PRO A 361 5.54 25.77 21.17
CA PRO A 361 5.72 25.53 22.59
C PRO A 361 6.30 26.79 23.25
N CYS A 362 6.02 26.96 24.53
CA CYS A 362 6.77 27.85 25.40
C CYS A 362 8.22 27.34 25.57
N ASP A 363 9.14 28.23 25.96
CA ASP A 363 10.57 27.91 26.06
C ASP A 363 10.89 26.78 27.07
N ASN A 364 10.07 26.64 28.12
CA ASN A 364 10.17 25.58 29.11
C ASN A 364 8.79 24.96 29.44
N PRO A 365 8.39 23.84 28.79
CA PRO A 365 7.14 23.15 29.09
C PRO A 365 7.00 22.68 30.55
N ALA A 366 8.10 22.47 31.27
CA ALA A 366 8.06 22.00 32.65
C ALA A 366 7.54 23.05 33.66
N GLU A 367 7.47 24.34 33.28
CA GLU A 367 6.94 25.43 34.10
C GLU A 367 5.40 25.56 34.04
N TYR A 368 4.73 24.81 33.16
CA TYR A 368 3.28 24.88 32.95
C TYR A 368 2.56 23.61 33.37
N ILE A 369 1.37 23.75 33.99
CA ILE A 369 0.51 22.60 34.30
C ILE A 369 -0.15 22.07 33.03
N SER A 370 -0.76 22.97 32.24
CA SER A 370 -1.42 22.60 30.99
C SER A 370 -0.51 22.76 29.78
N TRP A 371 -0.55 21.76 28.89
CA TRP A 371 0.18 21.75 27.64
C TRP A 371 -0.51 22.62 26.58
N ASP A 372 -1.78 22.33 26.28
CA ASP A 372 -2.52 22.82 25.11
C ASP A 372 -3.88 23.44 25.45
N SER A 373 -4.06 23.86 26.72
CA SER A 373 -5.30 24.32 27.37
C SER A 373 -6.31 23.24 27.79
N ILE A 374 -6.07 21.95 27.48
CA ILE A 374 -6.90 20.82 27.93
C ILE A 374 -6.06 19.79 28.69
N HIS A 375 -4.98 19.32 28.06
CA HIS A 375 -4.13 18.26 28.58
C HIS A 375 -3.03 18.81 29.48
N TYR A 376 -2.44 17.91 30.28
CA TYR A 376 -1.36 18.21 31.21
C TYR A 376 0.01 18.00 30.56
N THR A 377 1.01 18.76 31.01
CA THR A 377 2.40 18.59 30.58
C THR A 377 3.04 17.32 31.16
N GLU A 378 4.18 16.89 30.61
CA GLU A 378 4.98 15.77 31.11
C GLU A 378 5.36 15.97 32.59
N ALA A 379 5.67 17.21 32.99
CA ALA A 379 5.98 17.57 34.37
C ALA A 379 4.76 17.45 35.29
N ALA A 380 3.59 17.96 34.89
CA ALA A 380 2.36 17.85 35.66
C ALA A 380 1.86 16.40 35.75
N ASN A 381 1.93 15.63 34.66
CA ASN A 381 1.63 14.20 34.64
C ASN A 381 2.56 13.42 35.58
N ARG A 382 3.87 13.74 35.60
CA ARG A 382 4.84 13.15 36.52
C ARG A 382 4.52 13.45 37.99
N TRP A 383 4.08 14.68 38.29
CA TRP A 383 3.67 15.08 39.64
C TRP A 383 2.44 14.28 40.09
N VAL A 384 1.37 14.27 39.28
CA VAL A 384 0.11 13.58 39.61
C VAL A 384 0.33 12.08 39.73
N ALA A 385 1.06 11.46 38.80
CA ALA A 385 1.37 10.02 38.85
C ALA A 385 2.15 9.63 40.10
N ASN A 386 3.12 10.45 40.53
CA ASN A 386 3.80 10.22 41.81
C ASN A 386 2.84 10.39 42.99
N ARG A 387 2.02 11.45 43.01
CA ARG A 387 1.12 11.78 44.11
C ARG A 387 0.04 10.73 44.37
N ILE A 388 -0.45 10.04 43.33
CA ILE A 388 -1.42 8.94 43.49
C ILE A 388 -0.76 7.57 43.78
N SER A 389 0.52 7.38 43.44
CA SER A 389 1.16 6.06 43.47
C SER A 389 1.41 5.46 44.87
N ASP A 390 1.43 6.29 45.92
CA ASP A 390 1.61 5.86 47.31
C ASP A 390 0.31 5.39 47.98
N GLY A 391 -0.84 5.53 47.31
CA GLY A 391 -2.16 5.17 47.84
C GLY A 391 -2.79 6.23 48.75
N SER A 392 -2.17 7.41 48.94
CA SER A 392 -2.73 8.48 49.78
C SER A 392 -3.99 9.12 49.18
N PHE A 393 -4.14 9.07 47.85
CA PHE A 393 -5.35 9.46 47.10
C PHE A 393 -6.19 8.25 46.68
N SER A 394 -5.91 7.05 47.20
CA SER A 394 -6.65 5.84 46.83
C SER A 394 -7.59 5.37 47.94
N ASP A 395 -8.69 4.77 47.52
CA ASP A 395 -9.60 4.05 48.39
C ASP A 395 -9.76 2.63 47.82
N PRO A 396 -9.49 1.54 48.59
CA PRO A 396 -8.78 1.57 49.86
C PRO A 396 -7.37 2.19 49.71
N PRO A 397 -6.77 2.75 50.77
CA PRO A 397 -5.47 3.42 50.73
C PRO A 397 -4.34 2.38 50.60
N LEU A 398 -3.99 2.04 49.36
CA LEU A 398 -3.04 0.99 49.00
C LEU A 398 -2.06 1.53 47.95
N PRO A 399 -0.74 1.52 48.22
CA PRO A 399 0.26 1.84 47.20
C PRO A 399 0.09 0.92 45.99
N ILE A 400 0.23 1.47 44.78
CA ILE A 400 0.05 0.72 43.53
C ILE A 400 0.98 -0.51 43.43
N THR A 401 2.12 -0.44 44.11
CA THR A 401 3.13 -1.52 44.23
C THR A 401 2.79 -2.62 45.23
N ARG A 402 1.57 -2.66 45.81
CA ARG A 402 1.14 -3.64 46.85
C ARG A 402 -0.17 -4.38 46.55
N LEU A 403 -0.68 -4.32 45.32
CA LEU A 403 -2.04 -4.74 44.94
C LEU A 403 -2.23 -6.23 44.56
N CYS A 404 -1.47 -7.20 45.11
CA CYS A 404 -1.43 -8.59 44.59
C CYS A 404 -1.61 -9.71 45.63
N LYS A 405 -2.12 -10.87 45.17
CA LYS A 405 -2.10 -12.19 45.86
C LYS A 405 -0.97 -13.08 45.26
N LYS A 406 -0.69 -14.24 45.88
CA LYS A 406 0.61 -14.95 45.82
C LYS A 406 0.53 -16.39 45.27
N SER A 407 1.21 -16.73 44.16
CA SER A 407 1.90 -18.04 43.92
C SER A 407 2.60 -18.25 42.54
N LEU A 408 3.75 -18.93 42.62
CA LEU A 408 4.51 -19.91 41.78
C LEU A 408 4.42 -20.02 40.21
N PRO A 409 5.41 -20.70 39.53
CA PRO A 409 5.64 -20.63 38.06
C PRO A 409 5.71 -21.98 37.27
N ALA A 410 5.86 -21.92 35.93
CA ALA A 410 6.07 -23.04 34.98
C ALA A 410 7.02 -22.67 33.79
N SER A 411 7.34 -23.60 32.86
CA SER A 411 8.55 -23.56 31.99
C SER A 411 8.43 -23.85 30.46
N VAL A 412 9.47 -23.40 29.73
CA VAL A 412 9.92 -23.40 28.29
C VAL A 412 9.75 -24.74 27.48
N ALA A 413 9.85 -24.87 26.12
CA ALA A 413 10.43 -24.05 25.01
C ALA A 413 10.02 -24.40 23.53
N SER A 414 10.30 -23.46 22.58
CA SER A 414 10.78 -23.61 21.15
C SER A 414 9.90 -24.33 20.06
N VAL A 415 10.17 -24.36 18.72
CA VAL A 415 11.30 -24.02 17.79
C VAL A 415 10.80 -23.42 16.41
N ASN A 416 11.68 -23.12 15.44
CA ASN A 416 11.46 -22.57 14.07
C ASN A 416 11.44 -23.70 12.96
N HIS A 417 11.40 -23.55 11.61
CA HIS A 417 11.44 -22.47 10.55
C HIS A 417 10.37 -22.78 9.44
N VAL A 418 10.37 -22.58 8.09
CA VAL A 418 11.28 -22.19 6.94
C VAL A 418 10.42 -21.54 5.79
N GLY A 419 10.90 -21.35 4.53
CA GLY A 419 10.13 -20.83 3.37
C GLY A 419 10.81 -20.95 1.97
N GLU A 420 10.11 -20.59 0.86
CA GLU A 420 10.50 -20.88 -0.55
C GLU A 420 10.22 -19.72 -1.56
N ALA A 421 10.46 -19.89 -2.88
CA ALA A 421 10.58 -18.82 -3.90
C ALA A 421 9.73 -19.01 -5.19
N LYS A 422 9.51 -17.93 -5.97
CA LYS A 422 9.06 -17.94 -7.39
C LYS A 422 9.23 -16.58 -8.09
N GLU A 423 9.46 -16.61 -9.42
CA GLU A 423 8.84 -15.84 -10.53
C GLU A 423 8.71 -14.29 -10.49
N CYS A 424 8.30 -13.70 -11.62
CA CYS A 424 7.91 -12.29 -11.73
C CYS A 424 6.62 -12.03 -10.94
N LYS A 425 6.65 -11.05 -10.03
CA LYS A 425 5.63 -10.83 -9.00
C LYS A 425 5.51 -9.38 -8.59
N PHE A 426 4.31 -8.97 -8.20
CA PHE A 426 4.14 -7.96 -7.17
C PHE A 426 4.65 -8.54 -5.83
N PRO A 427 5.65 -7.93 -5.16
CA PRO A 427 6.17 -8.44 -3.90
C PRO A 427 5.30 -8.05 -2.69
N ALA A 428 4.27 -7.23 -2.91
CA ALA A 428 3.28 -6.85 -1.92
C ALA A 428 1.96 -6.40 -2.58
N ILE A 429 0.86 -6.46 -1.81
CA ILE A 429 -0.42 -5.82 -2.17
C ILE A 429 -0.80 -4.81 -1.08
N PHE A 430 -1.27 -3.62 -1.46
CA PHE A 430 -1.86 -2.64 -0.55
C PHE A 430 -3.31 -2.38 -0.95
N ASN A 431 -4.25 -2.85 -0.14
CA ASN A 431 -5.67 -2.82 -0.45
C ASN A 431 -6.41 -1.72 0.32
N PHE A 432 -7.29 -1.01 -0.37
CA PHE A 432 -8.23 -0.01 0.15
C PHE A 432 -9.64 -0.43 -0.26
N GLY A 433 -10.65 -0.20 0.56
CA GLY A 433 -11.96 -0.74 0.24
C GLY A 433 -13.03 -0.69 1.32
N ASP A 434 -14.19 -1.21 0.97
CA ASP A 434 -15.25 -1.55 1.90
C ASP A 434 -15.26 -3.05 2.26
N SER A 435 -16.39 -3.55 2.77
CA SER A 435 -16.57 -4.94 3.22
C SER A 435 -16.41 -5.98 2.11
N ASN A 436 -16.45 -5.61 0.82
CA ASN A 436 -16.07 -6.50 -0.28
C ASN A 436 -14.59 -6.96 -0.21
N SER A 437 -13.74 -6.22 0.51
CA SER A 437 -12.31 -6.53 0.66
C SER A 437 -11.76 -6.40 2.10
N ASP A 438 -12.59 -6.17 3.11
CA ASP A 438 -12.16 -6.10 4.52
C ASP A 438 -11.70 -7.49 5.05
N THR A 439 -10.43 -7.59 5.46
CA THR A 439 -9.82 -8.80 6.04
C THR A 439 -9.73 -8.79 7.57
N GLY A 440 -10.38 -7.83 8.25
CA GLY A 440 -10.45 -7.71 9.71
C GLY A 440 -10.33 -6.28 10.28
N GLY A 441 -10.30 -5.24 9.45
CA GLY A 441 -10.17 -3.83 9.85
C GLY A 441 -11.34 -3.35 10.71
N LEU A 442 -12.59 -3.56 10.28
CA LEU A 442 -13.75 -3.24 11.13
C LEU A 442 -13.77 -4.11 12.39
N SER A 443 -13.35 -5.37 12.27
CA SER A 443 -13.33 -6.31 13.40
C SER A 443 -12.31 -5.92 14.48
N ALA A 444 -11.12 -5.47 14.10
CA ALA A 444 -10.12 -4.95 15.02
C ALA A 444 -10.57 -3.62 15.66
N ALA A 445 -11.18 -2.71 14.90
CA ALA A 445 -11.58 -1.40 15.41
C ALA A 445 -12.87 -1.43 16.25
N PHE A 446 -13.88 -2.24 15.84
CA PHE A 446 -15.26 -2.21 16.38
C PHE A 446 -15.84 -3.57 16.79
N GLY A 447 -15.07 -4.67 16.73
CA GLY A 447 -15.45 -6.00 17.22
C GLY A 447 -15.78 -7.02 16.11
N GLN A 448 -15.41 -8.28 16.35
CA GLN A 448 -15.42 -9.38 15.38
C GLN A 448 -16.76 -9.59 14.63
N ALA A 449 -16.67 -9.80 13.32
CA ALA A 449 -17.72 -10.40 12.50
C ALA A 449 -17.99 -11.86 12.94
N GLY A 450 -18.95 -12.07 13.85
CA GLY A 450 -19.17 -13.33 14.55
C GLY A 450 -19.71 -14.50 13.69
N PRO A 451 -19.85 -15.72 14.27
CA PRO A 451 -20.32 -16.89 13.53
C PRO A 451 -21.74 -16.68 12.97
N PRO A 452 -22.06 -17.20 11.76
CA PRO A 452 -21.29 -18.15 10.96
C PRO A 452 -20.26 -17.56 9.98
N HIS A 453 -19.88 -16.27 10.08
CA HIS A 453 -18.84 -15.74 9.19
C HIS A 453 -17.52 -16.55 9.31
N GLY A 454 -16.91 -16.86 8.16
CA GLY A 454 -15.69 -17.66 8.05
C GLY A 454 -15.84 -19.20 8.11
N GLU A 455 -17.06 -19.75 8.26
CA GLU A 455 -17.27 -21.20 8.45
C GLU A 455 -16.73 -22.12 7.33
N THR A 456 -16.75 -21.69 6.06
CA THR A 456 -16.39 -22.52 4.88
C THR A 456 -14.90 -22.80 4.76
N PHE A 457 -14.03 -21.85 5.14
CA PHE A 457 -12.58 -21.95 4.90
C PHE A 457 -11.71 -21.66 6.13
N PHE A 458 -12.09 -20.69 6.96
CA PHE A 458 -11.36 -20.40 8.20
C PHE A 458 -11.89 -21.24 9.37
N HIS A 459 -13.09 -21.80 9.23
CA HIS A 459 -13.82 -22.61 10.22
C HIS A 459 -14.07 -21.90 11.56
N ALA A 460 -13.88 -20.58 11.56
CA ALA A 460 -14.06 -19.65 12.66
C ALA A 460 -14.17 -18.21 12.09
N PRO A 461 -14.73 -17.26 12.84
CA PRO A 461 -14.66 -15.83 12.53
C PRO A 461 -13.24 -15.36 12.18
N ALA A 462 -13.06 -14.84 10.96
CA ALA A 462 -11.76 -14.39 10.43
C ALA A 462 -11.80 -12.94 9.94
N GLY A 463 -12.62 -12.09 10.58
CA GLY A 463 -12.76 -10.67 10.28
C GLY A 463 -13.40 -10.29 8.94
N ARG A 464 -13.75 -11.29 8.12
CA ARG A 464 -14.29 -11.15 6.75
C ARG A 464 -15.81 -11.30 6.76
N TYR A 465 -16.51 -10.41 6.05
CA TYR A 465 -17.97 -10.44 5.93
C TYR A 465 -18.44 -11.44 4.85
N CYS A 466 -18.09 -12.71 5.05
CA CYS A 466 -18.28 -13.81 4.11
C CYS A 466 -18.37 -15.14 4.89
N ASP A 467 -18.78 -16.24 4.24
CA ASP A 467 -18.57 -17.60 4.76
C ASP A 467 -17.11 -18.05 4.68
N GLY A 468 -16.27 -17.35 3.91
CA GLY A 468 -14.85 -17.68 3.77
C GLY A 468 -14.04 -16.52 3.19
N ARG A 469 -13.32 -16.81 2.11
CA ARG A 469 -12.38 -15.90 1.44
C ARG A 469 -13.08 -14.85 0.58
N LEU A 470 -12.51 -13.66 0.61
CA LEU A 470 -12.88 -12.53 -0.25
C LEU A 470 -12.10 -12.56 -1.57
N VAL A 471 -12.50 -11.74 -2.53
CA VAL A 471 -11.78 -11.59 -3.82
C VAL A 471 -10.31 -11.22 -3.57
N ILE A 472 -10.02 -10.37 -2.58
CA ILE A 472 -8.64 -9.97 -2.23
C ILE A 472 -7.77 -11.12 -1.70
N ASP A 473 -8.36 -12.12 -1.02
CA ASP A 473 -7.63 -13.32 -0.59
C ASP A 473 -7.24 -14.19 -1.79
N PHE A 474 -8.12 -14.29 -2.79
CA PHE A 474 -7.81 -15.00 -4.04
C PHE A 474 -6.79 -14.24 -4.90
N ILE A 475 -6.78 -12.91 -4.90
CA ILE A 475 -5.74 -12.08 -5.52
C ILE A 475 -4.37 -12.36 -4.87
N ALA A 476 -4.30 -12.37 -3.53
CA ALA A 476 -3.07 -12.75 -2.82
C ALA A 476 -2.61 -14.17 -3.16
N GLN A 477 -3.54 -15.14 -3.16
CA GLN A 477 -3.25 -16.53 -3.51
C GLN A 477 -2.72 -16.67 -4.95
N GLY A 478 -3.35 -16.01 -5.93
CA GLY A 478 -2.95 -16.05 -7.34
C GLY A 478 -1.54 -15.49 -7.59
N LEU A 479 -1.17 -14.42 -6.86
CA LEU A 479 0.18 -13.83 -6.90
C LEU A 479 1.22 -14.65 -6.10
N GLY A 480 0.80 -15.70 -5.39
CA GLY A 480 1.68 -16.51 -4.55
C GLY A 480 2.18 -15.76 -3.32
N LEU A 481 1.33 -14.90 -2.74
CA LEU A 481 1.55 -14.12 -1.53
C LEU A 481 0.73 -14.69 -0.37
N PRO A 482 1.12 -14.45 0.90
CA PRO A 482 0.24 -14.72 2.04
C PRO A 482 -1.02 -13.84 1.98
N TYR A 483 -2.13 -14.32 2.55
CA TYR A 483 -3.33 -13.50 2.72
C TYR A 483 -3.03 -12.22 3.50
N LEU A 484 -3.66 -11.11 3.11
CA LEU A 484 -3.44 -9.82 3.76
C LEU A 484 -4.00 -9.83 5.18
N HIS A 485 -3.25 -9.19 6.07
CA HIS A 485 -3.69 -8.81 7.39
C HIS A 485 -4.24 -7.39 7.35
N ALA A 486 -5.29 -7.13 8.14
CA ALA A 486 -5.79 -5.78 8.33
C ALA A 486 -4.74 -4.94 9.06
N PHE A 487 -4.56 -3.68 8.65
CA PHE A 487 -3.59 -2.77 9.27
C PHE A 487 -3.90 -2.53 10.75
N LEU A 488 -5.17 -2.49 11.14
CA LEU A 488 -5.59 -2.30 12.54
C LEU A 488 -5.54 -3.58 13.38
N ASP A 489 -5.33 -4.77 12.79
CA ASP A 489 -5.03 -5.98 13.56
C ASP A 489 -3.54 -5.98 13.95
N ALA A 490 -3.26 -5.68 15.22
CA ALA A 490 -1.91 -5.70 15.76
C ALA A 490 -1.44 -7.08 16.26
N VAL A 491 -2.31 -8.10 16.28
CA VAL A 491 -2.08 -9.34 17.04
C VAL A 491 -1.70 -10.48 16.09
N GLY A 492 -0.39 -10.60 15.83
CA GLY A 492 0.19 -11.66 15.00
C GLY A 492 0.31 -11.33 13.50
N SER A 493 -0.10 -10.13 13.09
CA SER A 493 -0.07 -9.69 11.70
C SER A 493 1.32 -9.70 11.07
N ASN A 494 1.36 -10.10 9.79
CA ASN A 494 2.56 -10.13 8.98
C ASN A 494 2.37 -9.27 7.72
N PHE A 495 3.02 -8.11 7.69
CA PHE A 495 2.91 -7.14 6.60
C PHE A 495 4.06 -7.22 5.59
N SER A 496 4.90 -8.26 5.65
CA SER A 496 6.07 -8.46 4.80
C SER A 496 5.78 -8.36 3.30
N HIS A 497 4.58 -8.76 2.90
CA HIS A 497 4.05 -8.73 1.54
C HIS A 497 2.80 -7.84 1.43
N GLY A 498 2.76 -6.75 2.22
CA GLY A 498 1.73 -5.72 2.15
C GLY A 498 0.69 -5.77 3.27
N ALA A 499 -0.32 -4.92 3.18
CA ALA A 499 -1.31 -4.70 4.24
C ALA A 499 -2.68 -4.30 3.65
N ASN A 500 -3.75 -4.54 4.41
CA ASN A 500 -5.10 -4.15 4.03
C ASN A 500 -5.64 -3.02 4.93
N PHE A 501 -6.09 -1.93 4.32
CA PHE A 501 -6.71 -0.78 4.96
C PHE A 501 -8.24 -0.73 4.73
N ALA A 502 -8.78 -1.65 3.93
CA ALA A 502 -10.22 -1.78 3.75
C ALA A 502 -10.93 -2.09 5.08
N THR A 503 -12.11 -1.50 5.25
CA THR A 503 -12.92 -1.62 6.46
C THR A 503 -14.39 -1.78 6.08
N ALA A 504 -15.10 -2.70 6.72
CA ALA A 504 -16.48 -2.99 6.39
C ALA A 504 -17.41 -1.78 6.61
N GLY A 505 -18.36 -1.57 5.69
CA GLY A 505 -19.24 -0.40 5.71
C GLY A 505 -18.55 0.94 5.40
N SER A 506 -17.27 0.97 5.02
CA SER A 506 -16.59 2.20 4.62
C SER A 506 -17.15 2.82 3.35
N THR A 507 -16.98 4.14 3.25
CA THR A 507 -17.44 5.00 2.16
C THR A 507 -16.29 5.86 1.64
N ILE A 508 -16.38 6.31 0.39
CA ILE A 508 -15.43 7.28 -0.19
C ILE A 508 -15.54 8.61 0.55
N ARG A 509 -16.78 9.05 0.82
CA ARG A 509 -17.08 10.26 1.59
C ARG A 509 -17.18 9.99 3.10
N PRO A 510 -16.65 10.86 3.98
CA PRO A 510 -16.99 10.84 5.40
C PRO A 510 -18.51 10.93 5.64
N GLN A 511 -19.00 10.14 6.60
CA GLN A 511 -20.42 10.13 7.01
C GLN A 511 -20.66 11.03 8.22
N ASN A 512 -21.89 11.51 8.38
CA ASN A 512 -22.33 12.33 9.53
C ASN A 512 -23.03 11.51 10.64
N THR A 513 -23.13 10.19 10.47
CA THR A 513 -23.74 9.24 11.42
C THR A 513 -22.70 8.23 11.90
N THR A 514 -22.91 7.63 13.07
CA THR A 514 -22.00 6.59 13.58
C THR A 514 -22.39 5.21 13.05
N LEU A 515 -21.47 4.23 13.14
CA LEU A 515 -21.68 2.85 12.70
C LEU A 515 -22.97 2.22 13.27
N HIS A 516 -23.31 2.52 14.53
CA HIS A 516 -24.53 2.05 15.18
C HIS A 516 -25.83 2.75 14.72
N GLN A 517 -25.75 3.82 13.95
CA GLN A 517 -26.90 4.58 13.43
C GLN A 517 -27.10 4.40 11.93
N GLY A 518 -26.02 4.50 11.14
CA GLY A 518 -26.08 4.36 9.69
C GLY A 518 -25.77 2.96 9.16
N GLY A 519 -25.04 2.14 9.93
CA GLY A 519 -24.40 0.92 9.43
C GLY A 519 -23.10 1.16 8.66
N PHE A 520 -22.62 2.40 8.60
CA PHE A 520 -21.42 2.81 7.85
C PHE A 520 -20.25 3.13 8.78
N SER A 521 -19.03 2.80 8.35
CA SER A 521 -17.81 2.99 9.15
C SER A 521 -17.36 4.46 9.14
N PRO A 522 -16.84 4.99 10.28
CA PRO A 522 -16.16 6.29 10.28
C PRO A 522 -14.83 6.26 9.51
N ILE A 523 -14.25 5.08 9.26
CA ILE A 523 -12.99 4.88 8.51
C ILE A 523 -13.28 4.96 7.01
N SER A 524 -13.55 6.17 6.53
CA SER A 524 -13.76 6.51 5.12
C SER A 524 -12.44 6.46 4.33
N LEU A 525 -12.49 6.51 2.98
CA LEU A 525 -11.31 6.29 2.12
C LEU A 525 -10.11 7.20 2.46
N ASN A 526 -10.35 8.45 2.87
CA ASN A 526 -9.29 9.36 3.31
C ASN A 526 -8.63 8.93 4.64
N VAL A 527 -9.35 8.21 5.51
CA VAL A 527 -8.82 7.64 6.75
C VAL A 527 -7.91 6.44 6.43
N GLN A 528 -8.37 5.53 5.57
CA GLN A 528 -7.57 4.41 5.06
C GLN A 528 -6.28 4.89 4.37
N PHE A 529 -6.33 6.03 3.67
CA PHE A 529 -5.15 6.69 3.12
C PHE A 529 -4.16 7.18 4.20
N TYR A 530 -4.64 7.74 5.32
CA TYR A 530 -3.77 8.13 6.44
C TYR A 530 -3.09 6.95 7.11
N GLU A 531 -3.85 5.87 7.32
CA GLU A 531 -3.34 4.59 7.81
C GLU A 531 -2.19 4.09 6.90
N PHE A 532 -2.38 4.09 5.58
CA PHE A 532 -1.33 3.74 4.62
C PHE A 532 -0.13 4.69 4.66
N HIS A 533 -0.35 6.01 4.70
CA HIS A 533 0.72 7.00 4.72
C HIS A 533 1.57 6.87 6.00
N ASP A 534 0.94 6.66 7.16
CA ASP A 534 1.66 6.40 8.41
C ASP A 534 2.43 5.06 8.35
N PHE A 535 1.76 4.00 7.86
CA PHE A 535 2.34 2.68 7.68
C PHE A 535 3.57 2.69 6.77
N HIS A 536 3.51 3.40 5.64
CA HIS A 536 4.62 3.49 4.70
C HIS A 536 5.86 4.08 5.36
N GLN A 537 5.74 5.23 6.05
CA GLN A 537 6.87 5.84 6.74
C GLN A 537 7.38 4.97 7.91
N ARG A 538 6.48 4.48 8.76
CA ARG A 538 6.83 3.78 9.99
C ARG A 538 7.38 2.39 9.76
N SER A 539 6.85 1.66 8.77
CA SER A 539 7.40 0.35 8.38
C SER A 539 8.90 0.46 8.08
N GLN A 540 9.33 1.52 7.39
CA GLN A 540 10.74 1.73 7.06
C GLN A 540 11.58 2.28 8.22
N ILE A 541 10.96 2.81 9.28
CA ILE A 541 11.64 3.17 10.54
C ILE A 541 11.88 1.91 11.37
N PHE A 542 10.84 1.10 11.59
CA PHE A 542 10.95 -0.12 12.41
C PHE A 542 11.76 -1.21 11.73
N ARG A 543 11.65 -1.37 10.40
CA ARG A 543 12.52 -2.27 9.63
C ARG A 543 14.00 -1.95 9.79
N ARG A 544 14.37 -0.67 9.95
CA ARG A 544 15.75 -0.24 10.23
C ARG A 544 16.20 -0.53 11.67
N LYS A 545 15.29 -0.69 12.64
CA LYS A 545 15.65 -1.17 14.00
C LYS A 545 16.11 -2.63 14.01
N GLY A 546 15.80 -3.41 12.96
CA GLY A 546 16.17 -4.82 12.86
C GLY A 546 15.32 -5.74 13.76
N GLY A 547 15.89 -6.89 14.15
CA GLY A 547 15.12 -7.97 14.76
C GLY A 547 14.00 -8.46 13.84
N VAL A 548 12.91 -9.00 14.41
CA VAL A 548 11.78 -9.54 13.63
C VAL A 548 11.05 -8.48 12.78
N PHE A 549 11.23 -7.18 13.06
CA PHE A 549 10.74 -6.09 12.19
C PHE A 549 11.46 -6.06 10.82
N LYS A 550 12.61 -6.72 10.69
CA LYS A 550 13.26 -6.98 9.39
C LYS A 550 12.48 -7.99 8.54
N ASP A 551 11.61 -8.79 9.15
CA ASP A 551 11.00 -9.96 8.52
C ASP A 551 9.46 -9.84 8.45
N LEU A 552 8.82 -9.12 9.38
CA LEU A 552 7.37 -8.84 9.37
C LEU A 552 6.95 -7.59 8.57
N LEU A 553 7.89 -6.76 8.12
CA LEU A 553 7.60 -5.47 7.47
C LEU A 553 8.10 -5.44 6.01
N PRO A 554 7.39 -4.76 5.09
CA PRO A 554 7.76 -4.73 3.68
C PRO A 554 9.08 -3.98 3.48
N LYS A 555 9.84 -4.32 2.44
CA LYS A 555 11.03 -3.53 2.05
C LYS A 555 10.58 -2.21 1.40
N GLY A 556 11.39 -1.16 1.49
CA GLY A 556 11.09 0.11 0.80
C GLY A 556 10.89 -0.05 -0.71
N GLU A 557 11.67 -0.92 -1.37
CA GLU A 557 11.49 -1.26 -2.79
C GLU A 557 10.14 -1.92 -3.13
N TYR A 558 9.42 -2.47 -2.14
CA TYR A 558 8.14 -3.13 -2.39
C TYR A 558 7.04 -2.11 -2.67
N PHE A 559 7.04 -0.92 -2.06
CA PHE A 559 6.01 0.11 -2.31
C PHE A 559 6.00 0.54 -3.78
N SER A 560 7.18 0.76 -4.39
CA SER A 560 7.29 1.06 -5.82
C SER A 560 6.97 -0.11 -6.76
N LYS A 561 6.87 -1.33 -6.23
CA LYS A 561 6.65 -2.58 -6.99
C LYS A 561 5.32 -3.27 -6.65
N ALA A 562 4.54 -2.72 -5.73
CA ALA A 562 3.33 -3.33 -5.19
C ALA A 562 2.11 -3.12 -6.09
N LEU A 563 1.13 -4.00 -5.93
CA LEU A 563 -0.21 -3.83 -6.48
C LEU A 563 -1.08 -3.07 -5.48
N TYR A 564 -1.71 -1.99 -5.93
CA TYR A 564 -2.60 -1.15 -5.12
C TYR A 564 -4.04 -1.38 -5.54
N THR A 565 -4.84 -2.03 -4.69
CA THR A 565 -6.21 -2.46 -5.03
C THR A 565 -7.27 -1.58 -4.36
N PHE A 566 -8.35 -1.28 -5.07
CA PHE A 566 -9.46 -0.43 -4.61
C PHE A 566 -10.81 -1.07 -4.93
N ASP A 567 -11.61 -1.40 -3.91
CA ASP A 567 -13.00 -1.90 -4.04
C ASP A 567 -13.91 -1.15 -3.06
N ILE A 568 -14.45 0.01 -3.50
CA ILE A 568 -15.21 0.94 -2.66
C ILE A 568 -16.20 1.79 -3.47
N GLY A 569 -17.23 2.29 -2.80
CA GLY A 569 -18.22 3.23 -3.34
C GLY A 569 -19.65 2.69 -3.36
N GLN A 570 -19.84 1.39 -3.12
CA GLN A 570 -21.15 0.76 -3.00
C GLN A 570 -21.96 1.40 -1.86
N ASN A 571 -21.30 1.61 -0.72
CA ASN A 571 -21.90 2.16 0.48
C ASN A 571 -22.29 3.64 0.34
N ASP A 572 -21.57 4.44 -0.44
CA ASP A 572 -21.90 5.86 -0.67
C ASP A 572 -23.27 6.02 -1.35
N LEU A 573 -23.60 5.11 -2.27
CA LEU A 573 -24.90 5.09 -2.94
C LEU A 573 -26.02 4.69 -1.98
N VAL A 574 -25.78 3.63 -1.19
CA VAL A 574 -26.79 3.07 -0.27
C VAL A 574 -27.01 3.94 0.97
N ALA A 575 -25.99 4.67 1.42
CA ALA A 575 -26.12 5.69 2.48
C ALA A 575 -27.14 6.79 2.11
N GLY A 576 -27.19 7.20 0.84
CA GLY A 576 -28.22 8.11 0.35
C GLY A 576 -29.63 7.52 0.49
N TYR A 577 -29.84 6.29 0.02
CA TYR A 577 -31.14 5.62 0.11
C TYR A 577 -31.59 5.36 1.55
N PHE A 578 -30.68 5.03 2.47
CA PHE A 578 -31.00 4.87 3.90
C PHE A 578 -31.28 6.18 4.64
N LEU A 579 -30.98 7.33 4.01
CA LEU A 579 -31.44 8.66 4.42
C LEU A 579 -32.73 9.09 3.68
N ASN A 580 -33.47 8.13 3.10
CA ASN A 580 -34.70 8.31 2.31
C ASN A 580 -34.55 9.25 1.10
N MET A 581 -33.34 9.35 0.52
CA MET A 581 -33.12 10.11 -0.71
C MET A 581 -33.67 9.39 -1.93
N SER A 582 -34.21 10.14 -2.89
CA SER A 582 -34.66 9.61 -4.17
C SER A 582 -33.49 9.18 -5.07
N THR A 583 -33.76 8.34 -6.06
CA THR A 583 -32.78 7.92 -7.09
C THR A 583 -32.08 9.10 -7.75
N ASP A 584 -32.80 10.20 -8.01
CA ASP A 584 -32.21 11.41 -8.60
C ASP A 584 -31.37 12.22 -7.61
N GLN A 585 -31.73 12.24 -6.33
CA GLN A 585 -30.91 12.85 -5.27
C GLN A 585 -29.58 12.09 -5.08
N VAL A 586 -29.62 10.74 -5.09
CA VAL A 586 -28.40 9.91 -5.05
C VAL A 586 -27.56 10.12 -6.32
N ARG A 587 -28.19 10.07 -7.50
CA ARG A 587 -27.55 10.35 -8.79
C ARG A 587 -26.91 11.74 -8.85
N ALA A 588 -27.51 12.74 -8.19
CA ALA A 588 -27.00 14.11 -8.16
C ALA A 588 -25.70 14.27 -7.34
N PHE A 589 -25.47 13.46 -6.30
CA PHE A 589 -24.22 13.53 -5.52
C PHE A 589 -23.10 12.60 -6.01
N VAL A 590 -23.37 11.65 -6.92
CA VAL A 590 -22.34 10.79 -7.53
C VAL A 590 -21.13 11.56 -8.11
N PRO A 591 -21.28 12.70 -8.81
CA PRO A 591 -20.15 13.49 -9.28
C PRO A 591 -19.26 14.02 -8.15
N ASP A 592 -19.83 14.33 -6.97
CA ASP A 592 -19.06 14.72 -5.78
C ASP A 592 -18.36 13.51 -5.14
N VAL A 593 -18.99 12.33 -5.09
CA VAL A 593 -18.33 11.08 -4.63
C VAL A 593 -17.10 10.77 -5.50
N ILE A 594 -17.24 10.81 -6.82
CA ILE A 594 -16.12 10.60 -7.75
C ILE A 594 -15.09 11.74 -7.64
N SER A 595 -15.53 12.99 -7.48
CA SER A 595 -14.63 14.11 -7.20
C SER A 595 -13.97 14.02 -5.81
N GLN A 596 -14.44 13.19 -4.88
CA GLN A 596 -13.76 12.94 -3.62
C GLN A 596 -12.77 11.76 -3.74
N PHE A 597 -13.09 10.74 -4.53
CA PHE A 597 -12.13 9.71 -4.96
C PHE A 597 -10.90 10.33 -5.65
N SER A 598 -11.08 11.40 -6.45
CA SER A 598 -10.00 12.08 -7.18
C SER A 598 -9.53 13.42 -6.60
N THR A 599 -10.29 14.11 -5.73
CA THR A 599 -10.05 15.53 -5.39
C THR A 599 -10.47 15.93 -3.96
N ILE A 600 -10.30 15.05 -2.97
CA ILE A 600 -9.99 15.53 -1.61
C ILE A 600 -8.52 16.03 -1.68
N VAL A 601 -8.20 17.30 -1.95
CA VAL A 601 -8.89 18.56 -1.62
C VAL A 601 -8.97 19.56 -2.80
N LYS A 602 -10.12 20.27 -2.90
CA LYS A 602 -10.17 21.73 -3.13
C LYS A 602 -10.74 22.34 -1.85
N THR A 603 -10.04 23.23 -1.13
CA THR A 603 -9.64 24.56 -1.60
C THR A 603 -8.38 25.06 -0.88
N ILE A 604 -7.49 25.74 -1.61
CA ILE A 604 -6.61 26.78 -1.06
C ILE A 604 -7.14 28.12 -1.59
N LYS A 605 -7.16 29.16 -0.73
CA LYS A 605 -7.84 30.47 -0.89
C LYS A 605 -9.35 30.48 -0.60
N LEU A 606 -9.72 30.37 0.68
CA LEU A 606 -10.42 31.43 1.42
C LEU A 606 -10.41 31.16 2.94
N PHE A 607 -10.88 32.12 3.74
CA PHE A 607 -10.63 32.22 5.19
C PHE A 607 -11.75 31.61 6.06
N TYR A 608 -11.37 31.21 7.29
CA TYR A 608 -12.13 31.27 8.55
C TYR A 608 -13.64 30.95 8.52
N LEU A 609 -14.03 29.82 9.14
CA LEU A 609 -14.93 29.79 10.32
C LEU A 609 -15.14 28.35 10.84
N GLY A 610 -14.94 28.14 12.15
CA GLY A 610 -15.55 27.08 12.96
C GLY A 610 -15.43 25.59 12.56
N PHE A 611 -14.63 24.84 13.33
CA PHE A 611 -14.91 23.41 13.67
C PHE A 611 -14.92 22.33 12.55
N MET A 612 -13.88 22.28 11.70
CA MET A 612 -13.45 21.02 11.02
C MET A 612 -11.91 20.96 10.84
N GLN A 613 -11.14 21.20 11.90
CA GLN A 613 -9.69 21.44 11.80
C GLN A 613 -8.84 20.43 12.60
N PHE A 614 -8.90 19.15 12.21
CA PHE A 614 -8.11 18.06 12.81
C PHE A 614 -7.06 17.44 11.87
N LEU A 615 -7.01 17.86 10.61
CA LEU A 615 -6.21 17.20 9.57
C LEU A 615 -5.44 18.24 8.71
N PRO A 616 -4.15 18.01 8.41
CA PRO A 616 -3.42 18.82 7.43
C PRO A 616 -3.97 18.61 6.01
N PRO A 617 -3.77 19.54 5.06
CA PRO A 617 -4.41 19.50 3.75
C PRO A 617 -3.94 18.29 2.92
N MET A 618 -4.86 17.36 2.69
CA MET A 618 -4.71 16.21 1.79
C MET A 618 -4.52 16.63 0.33
N ARG A 619 -3.87 15.77 -0.44
CA ARG A 619 -3.92 15.76 -1.91
C ARG A 619 -4.63 14.45 -2.35
N ARG A 620 -4.72 14.23 -3.67
CA ARG A 620 -5.58 13.19 -4.26
C ARG A 620 -5.09 11.79 -3.87
N VAL A 621 -5.91 10.93 -3.28
CA VAL A 621 -5.49 9.60 -2.76
C VAL A 621 -4.62 8.79 -3.74
N VAL A 622 -5.00 8.70 -5.01
CA VAL A 622 -4.23 7.98 -6.05
C VAL A 622 -2.93 8.71 -6.43
N GLN A 623 -2.95 10.05 -6.49
CA GLN A 623 -1.74 10.88 -6.68
C GLN A 623 -0.79 10.72 -5.49
N ASP A 624 -1.30 10.63 -4.26
CA ASP A 624 -0.47 10.66 -3.05
C ASP A 624 0.20 9.32 -2.77
N ILE A 625 -0.45 8.22 -3.15
CA ILE A 625 0.16 6.90 -3.20
C ILE A 625 1.24 6.87 -4.32
N TYR A 626 0.99 7.54 -5.45
CA TYR A 626 1.95 7.69 -6.54
C TYR A 626 3.14 8.60 -6.21
N ASP A 627 2.93 9.73 -5.53
CA ASP A 627 3.97 10.64 -5.01
C ASP A 627 4.84 9.90 -3.98
N GLN A 628 4.25 8.98 -3.21
CA GLN A 628 4.94 8.04 -2.31
C GLN A 628 5.59 6.84 -3.03
N GLY A 629 5.47 6.75 -4.36
CA GLY A 629 6.19 5.78 -5.19
C GLY A 629 5.36 4.67 -5.81
N GLY A 630 4.07 4.51 -5.48
CA GLY A 630 3.20 3.46 -6.02
C GLY A 630 2.96 3.58 -7.54
N ARG A 631 2.97 2.46 -8.27
CA ARG A 631 2.94 2.46 -9.76
C ARG A 631 1.85 1.60 -10.40
N TYR A 632 1.27 0.63 -9.69
CA TYR A 632 0.33 -0.33 -10.27
C TYR A 632 -0.97 -0.32 -9.48
N PHE A 633 -2.06 0.14 -10.10
CA PHE A 633 -3.35 0.38 -9.46
C PHE A 633 -4.44 -0.48 -10.12
N TRP A 634 -5.22 -1.21 -9.32
CA TRP A 634 -6.35 -2.03 -9.76
C TRP A 634 -7.62 -1.50 -9.10
N ILE A 635 -8.47 -0.84 -9.89
CA ILE A 635 -9.61 -0.07 -9.41
C ILE A 635 -10.90 -0.78 -9.84
N HIS A 636 -11.58 -1.41 -8.90
CA HIS A 636 -12.87 -2.06 -9.13
C HIS A 636 -13.98 -0.99 -9.20
N ASN A 637 -15.00 -1.27 -10.01
CA ASN A 637 -16.24 -0.50 -10.01
C ASN A 637 -17.26 -1.09 -9.02
N THR A 638 -18.38 -0.42 -8.72
CA THR A 638 -19.36 -0.99 -7.77
C THR A 638 -20.22 -2.08 -8.41
N GLY A 639 -20.61 -3.09 -7.63
CA GLY A 639 -21.51 -4.16 -8.07
C GLY A 639 -22.95 -3.70 -8.34
N PRO A 640 -23.83 -4.62 -8.80
CA PRO A 640 -25.24 -4.33 -9.06
C PRO A 640 -26.05 -4.18 -7.75
N VAL A 641 -26.03 -2.98 -7.19
CA VAL A 641 -26.70 -2.59 -5.92
C VAL A 641 -28.17 -3.02 -5.88
N GLY A 642 -28.88 -2.89 -7.00
CA GLY A 642 -30.29 -3.25 -7.10
C GLY A 642 -30.59 -4.75 -7.03
N CYS A 643 -29.57 -5.62 -7.10
CA CYS A 643 -29.72 -7.07 -6.92
C CYS A 643 -29.45 -7.53 -5.48
N LEU A 644 -29.08 -6.64 -4.55
CA LEU A 644 -28.66 -7.03 -3.20
C LEU A 644 -29.90 -7.19 -2.30
N PRO A 645 -30.09 -8.34 -1.60
CA PRO A 645 -31.30 -8.60 -0.81
C PRO A 645 -31.68 -7.48 0.17
N TYR A 646 -30.71 -6.89 0.88
CA TYR A 646 -30.99 -5.80 1.82
C TYR A 646 -31.51 -4.51 1.17
N VAL A 647 -31.19 -4.26 -0.10
CA VAL A 647 -31.75 -3.14 -0.89
C VAL A 647 -33.15 -3.49 -1.35
N MET A 648 -33.36 -4.72 -1.81
CA MET A 648 -34.65 -5.19 -2.36
C MET A 648 -35.73 -5.45 -1.30
N ASP A 649 -35.37 -5.65 -0.04
CA ASP A 649 -36.29 -5.89 1.09
C ASP A 649 -36.59 -4.58 1.85
N ARG A 650 -35.62 -3.65 1.98
CA ARG A 650 -35.79 -2.36 2.66
C ARG A 650 -36.44 -1.26 1.83
N LEU A 651 -36.18 -1.20 0.51
CA LEU A 651 -36.63 -0.10 -0.33
C LEU A 651 -37.90 -0.47 -1.11
N LEU A 652 -38.86 0.46 -1.18
CA LEU A 652 -40.09 0.27 -1.95
C LEU A 652 -39.77 0.29 -3.44
N ILE A 653 -39.95 -0.86 -4.10
CA ILE A 653 -39.72 -1.07 -5.53
C ILE A 653 -41.05 -1.47 -6.18
N ARG A 654 -41.45 -0.78 -7.25
CA ARG A 654 -42.66 -1.13 -8.00
C ARG A 654 -42.39 -2.31 -8.92
N ALA A 655 -43.42 -3.10 -9.22
CA ALA A 655 -43.28 -4.25 -10.14
C ALA A 655 -42.73 -3.87 -11.54
N SER A 656 -42.97 -2.62 -11.99
CA SER A 656 -42.44 -2.05 -13.23
C SER A 656 -40.96 -1.63 -13.18
N GLU A 657 -40.37 -1.57 -11.99
CA GLU A 657 -38.98 -1.15 -11.75
C GLU A 657 -38.04 -2.36 -11.57
N VAL A 658 -38.60 -3.57 -11.52
CA VAL A 658 -37.87 -4.85 -11.44
C VAL A 658 -37.46 -5.31 -12.84
N ASP A 659 -36.18 -5.66 -13.03
CA ASP A 659 -35.67 -6.19 -14.29
C ASP A 659 -36.03 -7.68 -14.51
N LYS A 660 -35.70 -8.20 -15.69
CA LYS A 660 -35.97 -9.61 -16.08
C LYS A 660 -35.28 -10.67 -15.20
N VAL A 661 -34.33 -10.27 -14.35
CA VAL A 661 -33.56 -11.13 -13.45
C VAL A 661 -34.13 -11.07 -12.02
N GLY A 662 -34.92 -10.04 -11.71
CA GLY A 662 -35.52 -9.78 -10.41
C GLY A 662 -34.88 -8.62 -9.64
N CYS A 663 -33.91 -7.91 -10.22
CA CYS A 663 -33.21 -6.81 -9.57
C CYS A 663 -33.93 -5.46 -9.74
N ALA A 664 -33.75 -4.55 -8.79
CA ALA A 664 -34.28 -3.19 -8.86
C ALA A 664 -33.47 -2.31 -9.84
N SER A 665 -34.05 -2.02 -11.00
CA SER A 665 -33.43 -1.26 -12.09
C SER A 665 -32.95 0.14 -11.68
N PRO A 666 -33.72 0.98 -10.94
CA PRO A 666 -33.32 2.35 -10.63
C PRO A 666 -32.01 2.44 -9.83
N PHE A 667 -31.78 1.50 -8.90
CA PHE A 667 -30.55 1.45 -8.10
C PHE A 667 -29.38 0.89 -8.92
N ASN A 668 -29.65 -0.07 -9.80
CA ASN A 668 -28.68 -0.57 -10.77
C ASN A 668 -28.24 0.52 -11.77
N GLU A 669 -29.14 1.39 -12.24
CA GLU A 669 -28.78 2.53 -13.11
C GLU A 669 -27.85 3.54 -12.42
N VAL A 670 -28.03 3.77 -11.11
CA VAL A 670 -27.19 4.69 -10.33
C VAL A 670 -25.81 4.07 -10.07
N ALA A 671 -25.75 2.76 -9.76
CA ALA A 671 -24.51 2.00 -9.74
C ALA A 671 -23.76 2.09 -11.08
N GLN A 672 -24.46 1.88 -12.21
CA GLN A 672 -23.88 2.04 -13.55
C GLN A 672 -23.44 3.50 -13.84
N TYR A 673 -24.17 4.51 -13.34
CA TYR A 673 -23.79 5.92 -13.52
C TYR A 673 -22.50 6.27 -12.75
N PHE A 674 -22.39 5.82 -11.50
CA PHE A 674 -21.16 5.86 -10.72
C PHE A 674 -20.02 5.14 -11.46
N ASN A 675 -20.27 3.93 -11.98
CA ASN A 675 -19.27 3.15 -12.72
C ASN A 675 -18.79 3.84 -14.00
N ARG A 676 -19.67 4.55 -14.73
CA ARG A 676 -19.30 5.39 -15.87
C ARG A 676 -18.40 6.55 -15.43
N LYS A 677 -18.78 7.28 -14.39
CA LYS A 677 -18.01 8.43 -13.87
C LYS A 677 -16.65 8.01 -13.30
N LEU A 678 -16.57 6.87 -12.61
CA LEU A 678 -15.30 6.27 -12.19
C LEU A 678 -14.41 5.88 -13.38
N LYS A 679 -15.00 5.36 -14.48
CA LYS A 679 -14.25 5.01 -15.70
C LYS A 679 -13.72 6.25 -16.42
N GLU A 680 -14.51 7.33 -16.45
CA GLU A 680 -14.09 8.64 -16.96
C GLU A 680 -12.92 9.21 -16.12
N GLU A 681 -13.01 9.15 -14.79
CA GLU A 681 -11.96 9.63 -13.88
C GLU A 681 -10.68 8.76 -13.96
N VAL A 682 -10.77 7.44 -14.04
CA VAL A 682 -9.58 6.59 -14.28
C VAL A 682 -8.94 6.90 -15.65
N ALA A 683 -9.73 7.26 -16.67
CA ALA A 683 -9.20 7.72 -17.96
C ALA A 683 -8.61 9.15 -17.91
N HIS A 684 -8.96 9.95 -16.90
CA HIS A 684 -8.37 11.25 -16.61
C HIS A 684 -7.06 11.09 -15.80
N LEU A 685 -7.07 10.33 -14.71
CA LEU A 685 -5.89 9.99 -13.91
C LEU A 685 -4.77 9.32 -14.73
N ARG A 686 -5.10 8.50 -15.72
CA ARG A 686 -4.10 7.93 -16.68
C ARG A 686 -3.35 9.00 -17.50
N LYS A 687 -3.87 10.22 -17.63
CA LYS A 687 -3.21 11.35 -18.30
C LYS A 687 -2.37 12.18 -17.31
N GLU A 688 -2.85 12.33 -16.08
CA GLU A 688 -2.14 13.04 -15.02
C GLU A 688 -0.98 12.23 -14.42
N LEU A 689 -1.07 10.89 -14.47
CA LEU A 689 -0.12 9.93 -13.89
C LEU A 689 0.55 9.05 -14.97
N PRO A 690 1.36 9.60 -15.90
CA PRO A 690 1.86 8.87 -17.08
C PRO A 690 2.77 7.68 -16.75
N HIS A 691 3.39 7.65 -15.56
CA HIS A 691 4.22 6.53 -15.09
C HIS A 691 3.43 5.52 -14.23
N ALA A 692 2.11 5.67 -14.11
CA ALA A 692 1.25 4.73 -13.38
C ALA A 692 0.45 3.83 -14.34
N VAL A 693 0.40 2.53 -14.03
CA VAL A 693 -0.52 1.58 -14.68
C VAL A 693 -1.80 1.55 -13.84
N LEU A 694 -2.83 2.29 -14.28
CA LEU A 694 -4.17 2.21 -13.68
C LEU A 694 -5.05 1.26 -14.50
N THR A 695 -5.53 0.18 -13.90
CA THR A 695 -6.42 -0.82 -14.50
C THR A 695 -7.80 -0.71 -13.87
N TYR A 696 -8.80 -0.32 -14.68
CA TYR A 696 -10.23 -0.33 -14.29
C TYR A 696 -10.79 -1.75 -14.45
N VAL A 697 -11.52 -2.24 -13.45
CA VAL A 697 -12.14 -3.58 -13.45
C VAL A 697 -13.66 -3.48 -13.43
N ASP A 698 -14.30 -4.11 -14.40
CA ASP A 698 -15.76 -4.13 -14.52
C ASP A 698 -16.39 -5.28 -13.72
N VAL A 699 -16.23 -5.24 -12.39
CA VAL A 699 -16.86 -6.22 -11.49
C VAL A 699 -18.39 -6.12 -11.49
N TYR A 700 -18.97 -5.00 -11.91
CA TYR A 700 -20.42 -4.87 -12.16
C TYR A 700 -20.89 -5.91 -13.17
N SER A 701 -20.29 -5.92 -14.36
CA SER A 701 -20.69 -6.84 -15.44
C SER A 701 -20.47 -8.30 -15.03
N VAL A 702 -19.37 -8.60 -14.33
CA VAL A 702 -19.07 -9.94 -13.80
C VAL A 702 -20.07 -10.37 -12.71
N LYS A 703 -20.39 -9.50 -11.75
CA LYS A 703 -21.38 -9.78 -10.68
C LYS A 703 -22.81 -9.90 -11.25
N TYR A 704 -23.18 -9.08 -12.24
CA TYR A 704 -24.50 -9.16 -12.88
C TYR A 704 -24.65 -10.39 -13.79
N ASP A 705 -23.61 -10.80 -14.52
CA ASP A 705 -23.59 -12.07 -15.27
C ASP A 705 -23.76 -13.28 -14.34
N LEU A 706 -23.04 -13.30 -13.20
CA LEU A 706 -23.17 -14.34 -12.19
C LEU A 706 -24.62 -14.46 -11.66
N ILE A 707 -25.30 -13.33 -11.44
CA ILE A 707 -26.69 -13.30 -10.96
C ILE A 707 -27.67 -13.70 -12.07
N ALA A 708 -27.50 -13.19 -13.29
CA ALA A 708 -28.38 -13.45 -14.43
C ALA A 708 -28.30 -14.88 -14.96
N ASN A 709 -27.11 -15.49 -14.90
CA ASN A 709 -26.82 -16.83 -15.40
C ASN A 709 -26.47 -17.82 -14.26
N ALA A 710 -26.91 -17.55 -13.04
CA ALA A 710 -26.58 -18.33 -11.83
C ALA A 710 -26.68 -19.86 -12.02
N SER A 711 -27.81 -20.34 -12.56
CA SER A 711 -28.06 -21.77 -12.78
C SER A 711 -27.10 -22.42 -13.80
N LEU A 712 -26.60 -21.65 -14.78
CA LEU A 712 -25.58 -22.11 -15.74
C LEU A 712 -24.21 -22.29 -15.06
N TYR A 713 -23.96 -21.54 -14.00
CA TYR A 713 -22.72 -21.54 -13.24
C TYR A 713 -22.79 -22.40 -11.96
N GLY A 714 -23.87 -23.16 -11.76
CA GLY A 714 -24.05 -24.05 -10.61
C GLY A 714 -24.57 -23.37 -9.34
N PHE A 715 -25.04 -22.13 -9.43
CA PHE A 715 -25.61 -21.38 -8.31
C PHE A 715 -27.15 -21.39 -8.33
N GLU A 716 -27.75 -21.44 -7.15
CA GLU A 716 -29.18 -21.45 -6.91
C GLU A 716 -29.66 -20.12 -6.31
N GLN A 717 -30.90 -19.74 -6.61
CA GLN A 717 -31.63 -18.64 -5.96
C GLN A 717 -30.79 -17.34 -5.83
N PRO A 718 -30.31 -16.75 -6.95
CA PRO A 718 -29.27 -15.71 -6.96
C PRO A 718 -29.57 -14.45 -6.12
N LEU A 719 -30.86 -14.17 -5.89
CA LEU A 719 -31.36 -13.02 -5.14
C LEU A 719 -31.72 -13.36 -3.68
N ARG A 720 -31.31 -14.51 -3.15
CA ARG A 720 -31.57 -14.95 -1.77
C ARG A 720 -30.27 -15.03 -0.96
N ALA A 721 -30.27 -14.49 0.25
CA ALA A 721 -29.16 -14.65 1.18
C ALA A 721 -29.07 -16.10 1.70
N CYS A 722 -27.89 -16.69 1.70
CA CYS A 722 -27.64 -17.99 2.32
C CYS A 722 -27.86 -17.94 3.84
N CYS A 723 -27.23 -16.98 4.50
CA CYS A 723 -27.31 -16.72 5.93
C CYS A 723 -28.28 -15.59 6.24
N GLY A 724 -29.32 -15.87 7.03
CA GLY A 724 -30.32 -14.86 7.40
C GLY A 724 -31.59 -15.45 7.99
N HIS A 725 -32.63 -14.63 8.14
CA HIS A 725 -33.85 -15.02 8.84
C HIS A 725 -35.13 -14.39 8.27
N GLY A 726 -35.93 -15.20 7.56
CA GLY A 726 -37.26 -14.77 7.11
C GLY A 726 -37.21 -13.78 5.94
N GLY A 727 -38.26 -12.97 5.77
CA GLY A 727 -38.39 -12.04 4.64
C GLY A 727 -38.49 -12.73 3.27
N LYS A 728 -38.62 -11.92 2.20
CA LYS A 728 -38.75 -12.47 0.83
C LYS A 728 -37.45 -13.13 0.38
N TYR A 729 -36.32 -12.47 0.67
CA TYR A 729 -35.00 -12.81 0.17
C TYR A 729 -34.09 -13.51 1.21
N ASN A 730 -34.66 -14.14 2.24
CA ASN A 730 -33.97 -14.64 3.45
C ASN A 730 -33.34 -13.53 4.33
N TYR A 731 -33.68 -12.27 4.08
CA TYR A 731 -33.14 -11.12 4.78
C TYR A 731 -34.17 -10.56 5.77
N ASN A 732 -33.67 -9.99 6.87
CA ASN A 732 -34.46 -9.22 7.81
C ASN A 732 -33.55 -8.16 8.46
N GLU A 733 -33.99 -6.91 8.47
CA GLU A 733 -33.15 -5.80 8.92
C GLU A 733 -32.93 -5.70 10.43
N HIS A 734 -33.67 -6.47 11.24
CA HIS A 734 -33.48 -6.58 12.69
C HIS A 734 -32.82 -7.90 13.11
N ILE A 735 -32.82 -8.92 12.24
CA ILE A 735 -32.32 -10.28 12.50
C ILE A 735 -31.49 -10.75 11.29
N GLY A 736 -30.27 -10.22 11.19
CA GLY A 736 -29.29 -10.60 10.16
C GLY A 736 -28.62 -11.97 10.40
N CYS A 737 -27.59 -12.25 9.60
CA CYS A 737 -26.73 -13.41 9.76
C CYS A 737 -26.13 -13.49 11.18
N GLY A 738 -26.07 -14.69 11.78
CA GLY A 738 -25.67 -14.90 13.18
C GLY A 738 -26.72 -14.50 14.22
N GLY A 739 -27.85 -13.89 13.81
CA GLY A 739 -28.89 -13.37 14.69
C GLY A 739 -29.55 -14.44 15.58
N LYS A 740 -29.69 -14.13 16.87
CA LYS A 740 -30.39 -14.98 17.86
C LYS A 740 -31.66 -14.28 18.38
N ILE A 741 -32.64 -15.07 18.80
CA ILE A 741 -33.81 -14.60 19.54
C ILE A 741 -34.00 -15.42 20.83
N ILE A 742 -34.68 -14.84 21.83
CA ILE A 742 -35.00 -15.55 23.08
C ILE A 742 -36.32 -16.29 22.91
N VAL A 743 -36.27 -17.63 22.94
CA VAL A 743 -37.45 -18.51 22.92
C VAL A 743 -37.53 -19.24 24.25
N LYS A 744 -38.62 -19.00 25.02
CA LYS A 744 -38.85 -19.61 26.35
C LYS A 744 -37.63 -19.47 27.30
N GLY A 745 -36.99 -18.30 27.30
CA GLY A 745 -35.84 -18.00 28.16
C GLY A 745 -34.49 -18.57 27.70
N LYS A 746 -34.40 -19.19 26.52
CA LYS A 746 -33.14 -19.63 25.91
C LYS A 746 -32.85 -18.86 24.63
N GLU A 747 -31.60 -18.48 24.40
CA GLU A 747 -31.17 -17.99 23.09
C GLU A 747 -31.26 -19.12 22.05
N VAL A 748 -31.86 -18.81 20.90
CA VAL A 748 -31.92 -19.69 19.73
C VAL A 748 -31.33 -18.93 18.55
N LEU A 749 -30.28 -19.47 17.94
CA LEU A 749 -29.76 -18.98 16.66
C LEU A 749 -30.82 -19.17 15.56
N VAL A 750 -31.20 -18.09 14.89
CA VAL A 750 -32.25 -18.09 13.86
C VAL A 750 -31.81 -17.45 12.54
N GLY A 751 -30.83 -16.54 12.57
CA GLY A 751 -30.06 -16.09 11.41
C GLY A 751 -29.01 -17.12 11.03
N LYS A 752 -29.44 -18.28 10.54
CA LYS A 752 -28.57 -19.43 10.22
C LYS A 752 -28.09 -19.37 8.77
N ALA A 753 -26.89 -19.90 8.53
CA ALA A 753 -26.42 -20.25 7.20
C ALA A 753 -27.33 -21.27 6.50
N CYS A 754 -27.29 -21.28 5.17
CA CYS A 754 -27.94 -22.27 4.34
C CYS A 754 -27.15 -23.60 4.36
N LYS A 755 -27.79 -24.71 3.99
CA LYS A 755 -27.17 -26.06 4.07
C LYS A 755 -25.91 -26.23 3.22
N ASN A 756 -25.73 -25.42 2.19
CA ASN A 756 -24.57 -25.44 1.31
C ASN A 756 -24.27 -24.03 0.80
N PRO A 757 -23.33 -23.29 1.41
CA PRO A 757 -22.90 -21.99 0.91
C PRO A 757 -22.32 -22.03 -0.51
N SER A 758 -21.81 -23.19 -0.96
CA SER A 758 -21.13 -23.30 -2.26
C SER A 758 -22.04 -23.14 -3.48
N THR A 759 -23.36 -23.25 -3.33
CA THR A 759 -24.34 -23.01 -4.39
C THR A 759 -25.08 -21.68 -4.23
N ALA A 760 -24.80 -20.88 -3.20
CA ALA A 760 -25.40 -19.56 -3.02
C ALA A 760 -24.47 -18.44 -3.52
N ILE A 761 -25.02 -17.40 -4.15
CA ILE A 761 -24.24 -16.22 -4.57
C ILE A 761 -24.09 -15.22 -3.42
N ASN A 762 -25.21 -14.89 -2.76
CA ASN A 762 -25.24 -13.91 -1.69
C ASN A 762 -25.16 -14.58 -0.31
N TRP A 763 -24.31 -14.05 0.57
CA TRP A 763 -24.10 -14.58 1.91
C TRP A 763 -25.14 -14.08 2.91
N ASP A 764 -25.10 -12.80 3.31
CA ASP A 764 -25.81 -12.26 4.48
C ASP A 764 -26.90 -11.22 4.14
N GLY A 765 -27.19 -11.05 2.86
CA GLY A 765 -28.07 -10.01 2.30
C GLY A 765 -27.32 -8.84 1.68
N VAL A 766 -26.01 -8.72 1.90
CA VAL A 766 -25.14 -7.67 1.37
C VAL A 766 -23.97 -8.27 0.58
N HIS A 767 -23.24 -9.20 1.20
CA HIS A 767 -21.96 -9.71 0.70
C HIS A 767 -22.12 -11.01 -0.10
N TYR A 768 -21.04 -11.44 -0.75
CA TYR A 768 -21.00 -12.60 -1.63
C TYR A 768 -20.28 -13.77 -0.94
N THR A 769 -20.66 -15.00 -1.26
CA THR A 769 -20.05 -16.22 -0.69
C THR A 769 -18.62 -16.43 -1.19
N GLU A 770 -17.82 -17.29 -0.54
CA GLU A 770 -16.49 -17.67 -1.02
C GLU A 770 -16.57 -18.25 -2.44
N ALA A 771 -17.58 -19.08 -2.71
CA ALA A 771 -17.77 -19.69 -4.03
C ALA A 771 -18.01 -18.62 -5.11
N ALA A 772 -18.84 -17.63 -4.82
CA ALA A 772 -19.09 -16.50 -5.71
C ALA A 772 -17.85 -15.58 -5.84
N ASN A 773 -17.15 -15.28 -4.75
CA ASN A 773 -15.92 -14.49 -4.75
C ASN A 773 -14.81 -15.15 -5.58
N LYS A 774 -14.66 -16.48 -5.49
CA LYS A 774 -13.72 -17.27 -6.29
C LYS A 774 -14.10 -17.25 -7.78
N TRP A 775 -15.39 -17.39 -8.08
CA TRP A 775 -15.88 -17.31 -9.46
C TRP A 775 -15.62 -15.94 -10.08
N ILE A 776 -15.90 -14.86 -9.33
CA ILE A 776 -15.63 -13.47 -9.72
C ILE A 776 -14.13 -13.27 -9.94
N PHE A 777 -13.29 -13.73 -8.99
CA PHE A 777 -11.83 -13.63 -9.09
C PHE A 777 -11.30 -14.22 -10.40
N ASN A 778 -11.67 -15.47 -10.73
CA ASN A 778 -11.23 -16.12 -11.97
C ASN A 778 -11.58 -15.24 -13.19
N ARG A 779 -12.81 -14.74 -13.26
CA ARG A 779 -13.34 -13.92 -14.38
C ARG A 779 -12.75 -12.50 -14.47
N ILE A 780 -11.99 -12.03 -13.47
CA ILE A 780 -11.19 -10.79 -13.54
C ILE A 780 -9.68 -11.05 -13.65
N ALA A 781 -9.18 -12.20 -13.19
CA ALA A 781 -7.78 -12.59 -13.28
C ALA A 781 -7.40 -13.01 -14.70
N ASP A 782 -8.29 -13.73 -15.41
CA ASP A 782 -8.05 -14.24 -16.77
C ASP A 782 -8.08 -13.14 -17.86
N GLY A 783 -8.26 -11.86 -17.49
CA GLY A 783 -8.29 -10.71 -18.40
C GLY A 783 -9.50 -10.64 -19.37
N SER A 784 -10.31 -11.69 -19.44
CA SER A 784 -11.41 -11.83 -20.41
C SER A 784 -12.48 -10.73 -20.38
N ASN A 785 -12.55 -9.95 -19.30
CA ASN A 785 -13.50 -8.86 -19.12
C ASN A 785 -12.84 -7.46 -19.03
N SER A 786 -11.52 -7.34 -19.18
CA SER A 786 -10.83 -6.05 -19.26
C SER A 786 -10.86 -5.46 -20.68
N ALA A 787 -12.07 -5.19 -21.17
CA ALA A 787 -12.38 -4.23 -22.25
C ALA A 787 -11.67 -4.36 -23.62
N GLN A 788 -11.53 -5.57 -24.17
CA GLN A 788 -11.63 -5.84 -25.62
C GLN A 788 -12.27 -7.23 -25.83
N SER A 789 -12.82 -7.50 -27.02
CA SER A 789 -13.48 -8.78 -27.33
C SER A 789 -12.98 -9.39 -28.64
N ARG A 790 -12.82 -10.72 -28.67
CA ARG A 790 -13.02 -11.61 -29.85
C ARG A 790 -12.93 -13.09 -29.48
N SER A 791 -13.17 -13.95 -30.47
CA SER A 791 -13.54 -15.36 -30.37
C SER A 791 -12.39 -16.34 -30.12
N LEU A 792 -12.74 -17.51 -29.56
CA LEU A 792 -11.89 -18.69 -29.39
C LEU A 792 -11.13 -19.09 -30.68
N ILE A 793 -9.84 -18.80 -30.72
CA ILE A 793 -8.83 -19.45 -31.58
C ILE A 793 -7.56 -19.61 -30.72
N ASN A 794 -6.84 -20.73 -30.84
CA ASN A 794 -5.73 -21.04 -29.94
C ASN A 794 -4.49 -20.14 -30.17
N ASP A 795 -4.07 -19.42 -29.13
CA ASP A 795 -2.81 -18.68 -29.07
C ASP A 795 -1.59 -19.63 -29.22
N CYS A 796 -0.51 -19.13 -29.82
CA CYS A 796 0.79 -19.78 -29.91
C CYS A 796 1.63 -19.57 -28.64
N ASP A 797 2.06 -20.65 -28.00
CA ASP A 797 3.10 -20.62 -26.96
C ASP A 797 4.48 -20.41 -27.58
N PHE A 798 5.00 -19.19 -27.48
CA PHE A 798 6.36 -18.81 -27.89
C PHE A 798 7.29 -18.79 -26.66
N PRO A 799 8.11 -19.84 -26.42
CA PRO A 799 8.97 -19.89 -25.23
C PRO A 799 10.23 -19.02 -25.34
N ALA A 800 10.52 -18.47 -26.53
CA ALA A 800 11.68 -17.65 -26.79
C ALA A 800 11.50 -16.76 -28.03
N ILE A 801 12.27 -15.67 -28.10
CA ILE A 801 12.43 -14.85 -29.33
C ILE A 801 13.91 -14.81 -29.73
N PHE A 802 14.20 -15.00 -31.01
CA PHE A 802 15.51 -14.75 -31.60
C PHE A 802 15.43 -13.59 -32.59
N ASN A 803 16.04 -12.45 -32.23
CA ASN A 803 15.91 -11.21 -32.98
C ASN A 803 17.16 -10.91 -33.81
N PHE A 804 16.94 -10.53 -35.06
CA PHE A 804 17.93 -10.05 -36.02
C PHE A 804 17.53 -8.64 -36.46
N GLY A 805 18.49 -7.74 -36.64
CA GLY A 805 18.10 -6.36 -36.93
C GLY A 805 19.19 -5.31 -36.94
N ASP A 806 18.74 -4.08 -37.13
CA ASP A 806 19.52 -2.86 -36.91
C ASP A 806 19.15 -2.15 -35.58
N SER A 807 19.46 -0.85 -35.46
CA SER A 807 19.24 -0.05 -34.25
C SER A 807 17.77 0.08 -33.83
N ASN A 808 16.81 -0.19 -34.73
CA ASN A 808 15.39 -0.24 -34.37
C ASN A 808 15.06 -1.39 -33.40
N SER A 809 15.92 -2.42 -33.32
CA SER A 809 15.76 -3.56 -32.41
C SER A 809 17.02 -3.93 -31.61
N ASP A 810 18.10 -3.15 -31.66
CA ASP A 810 19.33 -3.39 -30.87
C ASP A 810 19.10 -3.17 -29.36
N THR A 811 19.24 -4.23 -28.55
CA THR A 811 19.14 -4.19 -27.09
C THR A 811 20.48 -4.07 -26.36
N GLY A 812 21.58 -3.84 -27.07
CA GLY A 812 22.92 -3.62 -26.51
C GLY A 812 24.10 -4.23 -27.29
N GLY A 813 23.86 -4.82 -28.46
CA GLY A 813 24.88 -5.44 -29.31
C GLY A 813 25.98 -4.46 -29.73
N LEU A 814 25.63 -3.25 -30.20
CA LEU A 814 26.64 -2.24 -30.51
C LEU A 814 27.35 -1.72 -29.25
N ALA A 815 26.60 -1.59 -28.14
CA ALA A 815 27.11 -1.09 -26.88
C ALA A 815 28.20 -2.00 -26.28
N ALA A 816 28.02 -3.32 -26.38
CA ALA A 816 28.98 -4.32 -25.95
C ALA A 816 30.18 -4.47 -26.91
N ALA A 817 29.97 -4.25 -28.22
CA ALA A 817 31.01 -4.46 -29.24
C ALA A 817 31.94 -3.27 -29.48
N PHE A 818 31.48 -2.02 -29.27
CA PHE A 818 32.25 -0.81 -29.64
C PHE A 818 32.29 0.26 -28.54
N LYS A 819 31.15 0.87 -28.22
CA LYS A 819 31.05 1.94 -27.23
C LYS A 819 29.64 1.97 -26.64
N PRO A 820 29.49 2.07 -25.30
CA PRO A 820 28.19 2.28 -24.68
C PRO A 820 27.44 3.48 -25.25
N VAL A 821 26.13 3.32 -25.43
CA VAL A 821 25.22 4.43 -25.75
C VAL A 821 25.25 5.43 -24.56
N PRO A 822 25.42 6.74 -24.78
CA PRO A 822 25.55 7.71 -23.69
C PRO A 822 24.20 8.04 -23.03
N HIS A 823 24.23 8.67 -21.85
CA HIS A 823 23.08 9.42 -21.34
C HIS A 823 22.77 10.58 -22.31
N PRO A 824 21.51 10.88 -22.69
CA PRO A 824 20.24 10.51 -22.03
C PRO A 824 19.49 9.30 -22.60
N TYR A 825 20.10 8.43 -23.41
CA TYR A 825 19.40 7.22 -23.87
C TYR A 825 19.00 6.35 -22.66
N GLY A 826 17.81 5.74 -22.72
CA GLY A 826 17.23 4.96 -21.62
C GLY A 826 16.60 5.74 -20.45
N GLU A 827 16.54 7.08 -20.49
CA GLU A 827 16.00 7.91 -19.40
C GLU A 827 14.52 7.67 -19.03
N THR A 828 13.61 7.32 -19.95
CA THR A 828 12.16 7.26 -19.67
C THR A 828 11.70 5.97 -18.99
N PHE A 829 12.40 4.86 -19.24
CA PHE A 829 12.03 3.54 -18.71
C PHE A 829 13.13 2.86 -17.90
N PHE A 830 14.36 2.83 -18.42
CA PHE A 830 15.48 2.16 -17.76
C PHE A 830 16.15 3.04 -16.70
N GLY A 831 15.94 4.37 -16.75
CA GLY A 831 16.55 5.36 -15.86
C GLY A 831 18.05 5.57 -16.08
N ALA A 832 18.64 4.85 -17.02
CA ALA A 832 20.06 4.87 -17.40
C ALA A 832 20.24 4.21 -18.79
N PRO A 833 21.38 4.41 -19.47
CA PRO A 833 21.62 3.80 -20.78
C PRO A 833 21.66 2.27 -20.74
N ALA A 834 20.63 1.64 -21.30
CA ALA A 834 20.44 0.18 -21.34
C ALA A 834 20.71 -0.41 -22.73
N GLY A 835 21.60 0.20 -23.51
CA GLY A 835 22.01 -0.27 -24.85
C GLY A 835 21.03 0.01 -26.00
N ARG A 836 19.78 0.42 -25.70
CA ARG A 836 18.77 0.80 -26.71
C ARG A 836 19.07 2.16 -27.34
N ASN A 837 18.78 2.31 -28.63
CA ASN A 837 18.87 3.59 -29.34
C ASN A 837 17.58 4.42 -29.22
N SER A 838 17.09 4.59 -27.99
CA SER A 838 15.86 5.32 -27.66
C SER A 838 15.97 5.96 -26.27
N ASP A 839 15.03 6.84 -25.92
CA ASP A 839 14.78 7.28 -24.53
C ASP A 839 14.34 6.11 -23.64
N GLY A 840 13.78 5.04 -24.21
CA GLY A 840 13.38 3.86 -23.44
C GLY A 840 13.32 2.58 -24.27
N ARG A 841 12.17 1.91 -24.24
CA ARG A 841 11.94 0.61 -24.88
C ARG A 841 11.81 0.70 -26.40
N LEU A 842 12.35 -0.32 -27.07
CA LEU A 842 12.17 -0.54 -28.51
C LEU A 842 10.93 -1.41 -28.80
N ILE A 843 10.51 -1.49 -30.07
CA ILE A 843 9.38 -2.34 -30.49
C ILE A 843 9.61 -3.81 -30.07
N ILE A 844 10.85 -4.31 -30.11
CA ILE A 844 11.21 -5.66 -29.66
C ILE A 844 11.06 -5.87 -28.14
N ASP A 845 11.26 -4.83 -27.33
CA ASP A 845 11.06 -4.90 -25.88
C ASP A 845 9.56 -5.04 -25.55
N PHE A 846 8.70 -4.27 -26.23
CA PHE A 846 7.24 -4.40 -26.11
C PHE A 846 6.71 -5.72 -26.70
N LEU A 847 7.35 -6.24 -27.74
CA LEU A 847 7.02 -7.55 -28.31
C LEU A 847 7.26 -8.66 -27.28
N ALA A 848 8.40 -8.64 -26.59
CA ALA A 848 8.69 -9.57 -25.49
C ALA A 848 7.65 -9.46 -24.36
N GLU A 849 7.32 -8.23 -23.91
CA GLU A 849 6.27 -8.00 -22.90
C GLU A 849 4.94 -8.65 -23.28
N SER A 850 4.49 -8.50 -24.54
CA SER A 850 3.21 -9.02 -25.02
C SER A 850 3.11 -10.55 -25.07
N LEU A 851 4.26 -11.22 -25.15
CA LEU A 851 4.38 -12.69 -25.12
C LEU A 851 4.70 -13.22 -23.70
N GLY A 852 4.77 -12.34 -22.69
CA GLY A 852 5.13 -12.72 -21.32
C GLY A 852 6.61 -13.05 -21.12
N LEU A 853 7.47 -12.67 -22.07
CA LEU A 853 8.90 -12.98 -22.10
C LEU A 853 9.74 -11.85 -21.50
N PRO A 854 10.89 -12.15 -20.87
CA PRO A 854 11.82 -11.12 -20.43
C PRO A 854 12.47 -10.39 -21.63
N TYR A 855 12.91 -9.15 -21.41
CA TYR A 855 13.67 -8.40 -22.42
C TYR A 855 14.90 -9.17 -22.90
N LEU A 856 15.14 -9.17 -24.21
CA LEU A 856 16.22 -9.94 -24.80
C LEU A 856 17.59 -9.38 -24.43
N SER A 857 18.43 -10.23 -23.84
CA SER A 857 19.86 -9.97 -23.68
C SER A 857 20.52 -9.90 -25.06
N ALA A 858 21.39 -8.91 -25.26
CA ALA A 858 22.22 -8.85 -26.46
C ALA A 858 23.23 -9.99 -26.46
N TYR A 859 23.39 -10.68 -27.59
CA TYR A 859 24.29 -11.83 -27.74
C TYR A 859 25.77 -11.50 -27.46
N LEU A 860 26.16 -10.25 -27.74
CA LEU A 860 27.55 -9.77 -27.57
C LEU A 860 27.85 -9.25 -26.15
N ASP A 861 26.85 -9.14 -25.28
CA ASP A 861 27.05 -8.79 -23.87
C ASP A 861 27.59 -10.01 -23.09
N SER A 862 28.35 -9.74 -22.03
CA SER A 862 29.16 -10.71 -21.29
C SER A 862 28.89 -10.77 -19.79
N VAL A 863 28.09 -9.84 -19.24
CA VAL A 863 27.84 -9.73 -17.79
C VAL A 863 26.34 -9.61 -17.51
N GLY A 864 25.80 -10.53 -16.71
CA GLY A 864 24.39 -10.50 -16.28
C GLY A 864 23.37 -10.97 -17.33
N THR A 865 23.81 -11.30 -18.55
CA THR A 865 22.96 -11.83 -19.63
C THR A 865 22.21 -13.11 -19.23
N ASN A 866 20.92 -13.17 -19.57
CA ASN A 866 20.10 -14.36 -19.47
C ASN A 866 19.49 -14.65 -20.85
N PHE A 867 19.81 -15.81 -21.43
CA PHE A 867 19.37 -16.22 -22.76
C PHE A 867 18.32 -17.34 -22.74
N SER A 868 17.82 -17.72 -21.55
CA SER A 868 16.84 -18.81 -21.36
C SER A 868 15.58 -18.72 -22.24
N HIS A 869 15.19 -17.50 -22.58
CA HIS A 869 14.02 -17.17 -23.43
C HIS A 869 14.45 -16.50 -24.74
N GLY A 870 15.64 -16.81 -25.22
CA GLY A 870 16.17 -16.34 -26.50
C GLY A 870 17.27 -15.29 -26.38
N ALA A 871 17.67 -14.72 -27.52
CA ALA A 871 18.82 -13.83 -27.64
C ALA A 871 18.63 -12.82 -28.77
N ASN A 872 19.25 -11.64 -28.64
CA ASN A 872 19.23 -10.61 -29.67
C ASN A 872 20.59 -10.47 -30.37
N PHE A 873 20.60 -10.61 -31.69
CA PHE A 873 21.76 -10.46 -32.57
C PHE A 873 21.78 -9.11 -33.30
N ALA A 874 20.71 -8.32 -33.19
CA ALA A 874 20.62 -6.99 -33.77
C ALA A 874 21.73 -6.06 -33.28
N THR A 875 22.17 -5.15 -34.15
CA THR A 875 23.30 -4.26 -33.90
C THR A 875 23.07 -2.92 -34.59
N ALA A 876 23.26 -1.83 -33.86
CA ALA A 876 22.97 -0.50 -34.36
C ALA A 876 23.83 -0.11 -35.58
N GLY A 877 23.17 0.39 -36.63
CA GLY A 877 23.81 0.69 -37.91
C GLY A 877 24.12 -0.54 -38.79
N SER A 878 23.67 -1.75 -38.44
CA SER A 878 23.90 -2.95 -39.26
C SER A 878 23.08 -2.95 -40.55
N THR A 879 23.62 -3.63 -41.56
CA THR A 879 23.09 -3.74 -42.93
C THR A 879 22.80 -5.20 -43.27
N VAL A 880 21.92 -5.44 -44.25
CA VAL A 880 21.60 -6.80 -44.72
C VAL A 880 22.78 -7.42 -45.45
N ARG A 881 23.50 -6.63 -46.25
CA ARG A 881 24.75 -7.04 -46.91
C ARG A 881 25.97 -6.61 -46.06
N PRO A 882 27.11 -7.33 -46.13
CA PRO A 882 28.38 -6.85 -45.58
C PRO A 882 28.75 -5.45 -46.12
N PRO A 883 29.16 -4.49 -45.26
CA PRO A 883 29.58 -3.17 -45.69
C PRO A 883 31.05 -3.16 -46.13
N ASN A 884 31.35 -2.50 -47.25
CA ASN A 884 32.72 -2.26 -47.73
C ASN A 884 33.49 -1.20 -46.91
N PHE A 885 32.92 -0.72 -45.80
CA PHE A 885 33.39 0.45 -45.05
C PHE A 885 33.21 0.27 -43.54
N THR A 886 34.03 0.96 -42.77
CA THR A 886 34.05 0.87 -41.30
C THR A 886 33.02 1.76 -40.63
N ILE A 887 32.66 1.40 -39.39
CA ILE A 887 31.79 2.21 -38.52
C ILE A 887 32.33 3.62 -38.28
N SER A 888 33.66 3.80 -38.26
CA SER A 888 34.33 5.10 -38.16
C SER A 888 34.23 5.97 -39.42
N GLN A 889 33.99 5.39 -40.60
CA GLN A 889 33.86 6.14 -41.86
C GLN A 889 32.41 6.58 -42.12
N PHE A 890 31.43 5.68 -41.95
CA PHE A 890 30.04 5.93 -42.34
C PHE A 890 28.99 5.59 -41.27
N GLY A 891 29.40 5.16 -40.07
CA GLY A 891 28.47 4.75 -39.01
C GLY A 891 27.70 3.46 -39.33
N VAL A 892 28.28 2.59 -40.16
CA VAL A 892 27.71 1.28 -40.52
C VAL A 892 28.41 0.19 -39.70
N SER A 893 27.65 -0.68 -39.05
CA SER A 893 28.19 -1.76 -38.23
C SER A 893 28.71 -2.90 -39.12
N PRO A 894 29.88 -3.50 -38.80
CA PRO A 894 30.41 -4.68 -39.50
C PRO A 894 29.68 -5.98 -39.13
N VAL A 895 28.66 -5.92 -38.26
CA VAL A 895 27.83 -7.06 -37.85
C VAL A 895 26.58 -7.12 -38.75
N SER A 896 26.81 -7.29 -40.05
CA SER A 896 25.76 -7.45 -41.07
C SER A 896 24.92 -8.71 -40.83
N LEU A 897 23.77 -8.82 -41.50
CA LEU A 897 22.77 -9.88 -41.21
C LEU A 897 23.32 -11.31 -41.34
N ASP A 898 24.29 -11.55 -42.21
CA ASP A 898 25.02 -12.80 -42.34
C ASP A 898 25.94 -13.08 -41.14
N VAL A 899 26.60 -12.05 -40.60
CA VAL A 899 27.35 -12.15 -39.34
C VAL A 899 26.41 -12.42 -38.17
N GLN A 900 25.25 -11.77 -38.11
CA GLN A 900 24.20 -12.07 -37.11
C GLN A 900 23.71 -13.53 -37.23
N PHE A 901 23.58 -14.04 -38.46
CA PHE A 901 23.27 -15.45 -38.70
C PHE A 901 24.38 -16.40 -38.24
N VAL A 902 25.65 -16.05 -38.43
CA VAL A 902 26.80 -16.82 -37.88
C VAL A 902 26.78 -16.80 -36.35
N GLN A 903 26.49 -15.65 -35.73
CA GLN A 903 26.34 -15.52 -34.27
C GLN A 903 25.21 -16.40 -33.73
N PHE A 904 24.02 -16.38 -34.36
CA PHE A 904 22.93 -17.29 -34.03
C PHE A 904 23.32 -18.76 -34.22
N SER A 905 24.02 -19.07 -35.30
CA SER A 905 24.47 -20.43 -35.64
C SER A 905 25.41 -21.01 -34.59
N GLU A 906 26.33 -20.20 -34.07
CA GLU A 906 27.26 -20.52 -32.99
C GLU A 906 26.55 -20.57 -31.62
N PHE A 907 25.64 -19.62 -31.35
CA PHE A 907 24.82 -19.59 -30.15
C PHE A 907 23.95 -20.85 -29.99
N LEU A 908 23.28 -21.28 -31.07
CA LEU A 908 22.49 -22.52 -31.10
C LEU A 908 23.31 -23.71 -30.62
N THR A 909 24.50 -23.93 -31.21
CA THR A 909 25.35 -25.07 -30.85
C THR A 909 25.96 -24.93 -29.46
N ARG A 910 26.51 -23.76 -29.10
CA ARG A 910 27.18 -23.57 -27.80
C ARG A 910 26.25 -23.46 -26.63
N SER A 911 25.04 -22.92 -26.80
CA SER A 911 24.02 -22.91 -25.74
C SER A 911 23.74 -24.34 -25.25
N GLN A 912 23.54 -25.30 -26.15
CA GLN A 912 23.27 -26.68 -25.73
C GLN A 912 24.49 -27.37 -25.10
N ILE A 913 25.70 -27.08 -25.57
CA ILE A 913 26.95 -27.59 -24.96
C ILE A 913 27.15 -27.04 -23.54
N VAL A 914 26.90 -25.75 -23.31
CA VAL A 914 27.08 -25.12 -21.99
C VAL A 914 25.90 -25.46 -21.06
N ARG A 915 24.66 -25.55 -21.57
CA ARG A 915 23.49 -25.96 -20.80
C ARG A 915 23.65 -27.38 -20.23
N LYS A 916 24.23 -28.30 -21.01
CA LYS A 916 24.53 -29.69 -20.59
C LYS A 916 25.57 -29.80 -19.45
N ARG A 917 26.14 -28.68 -18.98
CA ARG A 917 26.97 -28.61 -17.75
C ARG A 917 26.15 -28.50 -16.45
N GLY A 918 24.85 -28.25 -16.55
CA GLY A 918 23.93 -28.18 -15.40
C GLY A 918 24.13 -26.95 -14.50
N GLY A 919 23.54 -27.00 -13.31
CA GLY A 919 23.58 -25.90 -12.34
C GLY A 919 22.97 -24.61 -12.91
N ILE A 920 23.61 -23.46 -12.67
CA ILE A 920 23.11 -22.16 -13.14
C ILE A 920 23.01 -22.08 -14.68
N PHE A 921 23.87 -22.79 -15.42
CA PHE A 921 23.86 -22.78 -16.88
C PHE A 921 22.63 -23.47 -17.49
N GLU A 922 21.97 -24.34 -16.73
CA GLU A 922 20.70 -24.94 -17.12
C GLU A 922 19.53 -23.93 -17.07
N GLY A 923 19.60 -22.94 -16.17
CA GLY A 923 18.61 -21.87 -16.04
C GLY A 923 18.88 -20.62 -16.89
N LEU A 924 20.10 -20.44 -17.42
CA LEU A 924 20.51 -19.25 -18.19
C LEU A 924 20.48 -19.45 -19.72
N LEU A 925 20.28 -20.67 -20.20
CA LEU A 925 20.38 -21.03 -21.62
C LEU A 925 19.11 -21.75 -22.10
N PRO A 926 18.66 -21.49 -23.34
CA PRO A 926 17.39 -21.98 -23.85
C PRO A 926 17.42 -23.50 -24.04
N LYS A 927 16.26 -24.13 -23.92
CA LYS A 927 16.11 -25.58 -24.18
C LYS A 927 16.20 -25.87 -25.67
N GLU A 928 16.58 -27.10 -26.01
CA GLU A 928 16.71 -27.55 -27.40
C GLU A 928 15.38 -27.42 -28.18
N ASP A 929 14.23 -27.65 -27.53
CA ASP A 929 12.89 -27.48 -28.12
C ASP A 929 12.48 -26.01 -28.32
N TYR A 930 13.12 -25.06 -27.64
CA TYR A 930 12.75 -23.65 -27.79
C TYR A 930 13.11 -23.13 -29.19
N PHE A 931 14.17 -23.64 -29.82
CA PHE A 931 14.57 -23.18 -31.15
C PHE A 931 13.57 -23.53 -32.26
N SER A 932 12.83 -24.64 -32.14
CA SER A 932 11.78 -25.00 -33.11
C SER A 932 10.43 -24.32 -32.82
N ARG A 933 10.21 -23.87 -31.57
CA ARG A 933 8.99 -23.17 -31.13
C ARG A 933 9.12 -21.65 -31.04
N ALA A 934 10.32 -21.08 -31.11
CA ALA A 934 10.58 -19.66 -30.97
C ALA A 934 10.00 -18.80 -32.11
N LEU A 935 9.79 -17.52 -31.79
CA LEU A 935 9.56 -16.48 -32.79
C LEU A 935 10.89 -15.90 -33.29
N TYR A 936 11.04 -15.77 -34.60
CA TYR A 936 12.21 -15.24 -35.26
C TYR A 936 11.89 -13.87 -35.86
N THR A 937 12.37 -12.80 -35.23
CA THR A 937 12.04 -11.41 -35.57
C THR A 937 13.13 -10.75 -36.42
N PHE A 938 12.70 -9.94 -37.40
CA PHE A 938 13.59 -9.21 -38.31
C PHE A 938 13.11 -7.76 -38.49
N ASP A 939 13.91 -6.75 -38.10
CA ASP A 939 13.74 -5.33 -38.47
C ASP A 939 15.09 -4.79 -38.97
N ILE A 940 15.27 -4.80 -40.30
CA ILE A 940 16.53 -4.44 -40.98
C ILE A 940 16.31 -4.01 -42.45
N GLY A 941 17.23 -3.17 -42.94
CA GLY A 941 17.29 -2.71 -44.34
C GLY A 941 17.26 -1.18 -44.46
N GLN A 942 16.90 -0.47 -43.39
CA GLN A 942 16.89 0.99 -43.36
C GLN A 942 18.30 1.56 -43.65
N ASN A 943 19.33 0.92 -43.09
CA ASN A 943 20.72 1.31 -43.31
C ASN A 943 21.18 1.04 -44.74
N ASP A 944 20.77 -0.05 -45.39
CA ASP A 944 21.15 -0.37 -46.77
C ASP A 944 20.66 0.70 -47.75
N LEU A 945 19.48 1.28 -47.51
CA LEU A 945 18.96 2.42 -48.28
C LEU A 945 19.67 3.73 -47.90
N ALA A 946 19.70 4.07 -46.61
CA ALA A 946 20.30 5.31 -46.11
C ALA A 946 21.80 5.42 -46.47
N TYR A 947 22.49 4.29 -46.61
CA TYR A 947 23.88 4.20 -47.04
C TYR A 947 24.10 4.52 -48.52
N GLY A 948 23.17 4.13 -49.42
CA GLY A 948 23.27 4.50 -50.84
C GLY A 948 23.25 6.02 -51.05
N TYR A 949 22.39 6.72 -50.30
CA TYR A 949 22.36 8.18 -50.31
C TYR A 949 23.65 8.80 -49.72
N LYS A 950 24.30 8.18 -48.72
CA LYS A 950 25.66 8.61 -48.26
C LYS A 950 26.74 8.51 -49.35
N LEU A 951 26.53 7.68 -50.37
CA LEU A 951 27.39 7.57 -51.55
C LEU A 951 26.96 8.50 -52.71
N ASN A 952 26.04 9.44 -52.47
CA ASN A 952 25.43 10.32 -53.48
C ASN A 952 24.75 9.56 -54.65
N LEU A 953 24.27 8.33 -54.41
CA LEU A 953 23.47 7.60 -55.40
C LEU A 953 22.08 8.22 -55.54
N SER A 954 21.55 8.23 -56.76
CA SER A 954 20.15 8.61 -57.01
C SER A 954 19.18 7.57 -56.45
N THR A 955 17.93 7.97 -56.20
CA THR A 955 16.86 7.05 -55.76
C THR A 955 16.73 5.83 -56.68
N ASP A 956 16.94 5.96 -57.99
CA ASP A 956 16.83 4.82 -58.91
C ASP A 956 18.08 3.92 -58.89
N GLN A 957 19.27 4.48 -58.64
CA GLN A 957 20.47 3.70 -58.32
C GLN A 957 20.31 2.93 -57.00
N VAL A 958 19.64 3.53 -56.00
CA VAL A 958 19.28 2.86 -54.73
C VAL A 958 18.27 1.72 -54.98
N LYS A 959 17.18 1.98 -55.73
CA LYS A 959 16.21 0.95 -56.13
C LYS A 959 16.88 -0.20 -56.91
N THR A 960 17.93 0.07 -57.69
CA THR A 960 18.62 -0.94 -58.52
C THR A 960 19.29 -2.05 -57.72
N TYR A 961 19.85 -1.79 -56.52
CA TYR A 961 20.53 -2.83 -55.72
C TYR A 961 19.63 -3.49 -54.66
N VAL A 962 18.41 -3.01 -54.45
CA VAL A 962 17.43 -3.61 -53.51
C VAL A 962 17.18 -5.12 -53.73
N PRO A 963 17.12 -5.65 -54.97
CA PRO A 963 16.95 -7.09 -55.18
C PRO A 963 18.11 -7.94 -54.62
N ASP A 964 19.35 -7.47 -54.70
CA ASP A 964 20.55 -8.16 -54.18
C ASP A 964 20.60 -8.12 -52.64
N VAL A 965 20.21 -6.99 -52.05
CA VAL A 965 19.98 -6.85 -50.59
C VAL A 965 18.96 -7.89 -50.12
N LEU A 966 17.86 -8.06 -50.85
CA LEU A 966 16.78 -8.97 -50.46
C LEU A 966 17.03 -10.45 -50.77
N ASP A 967 17.89 -10.76 -51.74
CA ASP A 967 18.44 -12.12 -51.91
C ASP A 967 19.31 -12.51 -50.71
N GLN A 968 20.16 -11.59 -50.23
CA GLN A 968 20.95 -11.81 -49.01
C GLN A 968 20.08 -11.97 -47.76
N PHE A 969 18.97 -11.21 -47.64
CA PHE A 969 17.94 -11.46 -46.63
C PHE A 969 17.33 -12.87 -46.75
N SER A 970 16.96 -13.28 -47.97
CA SER A 970 16.37 -14.60 -48.26
C SER A 970 17.30 -15.75 -47.83
N LYS A 971 18.60 -15.65 -48.14
CA LYS A 971 19.63 -16.61 -47.72
C LYS A 971 19.68 -16.79 -46.19
N VAL A 972 19.61 -15.69 -45.42
CA VAL A 972 19.63 -15.78 -43.94
C VAL A 972 18.36 -16.41 -43.39
N VAL A 973 17.17 -16.05 -43.89
CA VAL A 973 15.90 -16.67 -43.45
C VAL A 973 15.90 -18.18 -43.75
N ARG A 974 16.40 -18.59 -44.92
CA ARG A 974 16.61 -20.02 -45.27
C ARG A 974 17.61 -20.71 -44.33
N GLY A 975 18.69 -20.03 -43.95
CA GLY A 975 19.67 -20.53 -42.99
C GLY A 975 19.10 -20.76 -41.59
N VAL A 976 18.30 -19.81 -41.09
CA VAL A 976 17.59 -19.93 -39.79
C VAL A 976 16.56 -21.06 -39.84
N TYR A 977 15.82 -21.19 -40.96
CA TYR A 977 14.90 -22.31 -41.19
C TYR A 977 15.60 -23.67 -41.19
N ALA A 978 16.75 -23.78 -41.89
CA ALA A 978 17.56 -25.00 -41.92
C ALA A 978 18.10 -25.39 -40.53
N LYS A 979 18.29 -24.39 -39.65
CA LYS A 979 18.67 -24.56 -38.23
C LYS A 979 17.48 -24.73 -37.27
N GLY A 980 16.28 -24.94 -37.81
CA GLY A 980 15.09 -25.36 -37.05
C GLY A 980 14.03 -24.29 -36.86
N GLY A 981 14.26 -23.02 -37.24
CA GLY A 981 13.28 -21.95 -37.05
C GLY A 981 11.99 -22.15 -37.85
N ARG A 982 10.82 -21.91 -37.23
CA ARG A 982 9.49 -22.19 -37.84
C ARG A 982 8.52 -21.02 -37.86
N SER A 983 8.68 -20.01 -37.02
CA SER A 983 7.75 -18.87 -36.93
C SER A 983 8.51 -17.57 -37.14
N PHE A 984 8.24 -16.86 -38.23
CA PHE A 984 9.02 -15.70 -38.67
C PHE A 984 8.14 -14.44 -38.69
N TRP A 985 8.66 -13.35 -38.13
CA TRP A 985 7.95 -12.07 -37.98
C TRP A 985 8.82 -10.94 -38.53
N ILE A 986 8.55 -10.57 -39.79
CA ILE A 986 9.42 -9.76 -40.62
C ILE A 986 8.82 -8.36 -40.77
N HIS A 987 9.45 -7.36 -40.18
CA HIS A 987 9.07 -5.96 -40.33
C HIS A 987 9.64 -5.41 -41.64
N ASN A 988 8.93 -4.45 -42.24
CA ASN A 988 9.42 -3.68 -43.37
C ASN A 988 10.12 -2.38 -42.88
N THR A 989 10.82 -1.66 -43.76
CA THR A 989 11.56 -0.46 -43.35
C THR A 989 10.64 0.76 -43.20
N GLY A 990 10.97 1.66 -42.26
CA GLY A 990 10.21 2.90 -42.02
C GLY A 990 10.35 3.98 -43.10
N PRO A 991 9.59 5.10 -43.00
CA PRO A 991 9.66 6.23 -43.91
C PRO A 991 10.97 7.02 -43.75
N LEU A 992 12.00 6.57 -44.46
CA LEU A 992 13.35 7.15 -44.47
C LEU A 992 13.35 8.66 -44.73
N GLY A 993 12.43 9.17 -45.57
CA GLY A 993 12.29 10.57 -45.92
C GLY A 993 11.73 11.46 -44.80
N CYS A 994 11.19 10.89 -43.72
CA CYS A 994 10.67 11.64 -42.57
C CYS A 994 11.68 11.78 -41.41
N LEU A 995 12.87 11.17 -41.49
CA LEU A 995 13.87 11.24 -40.42
C LEU A 995 14.61 12.59 -40.48
N SER A 996 14.81 13.24 -39.32
CA SER A 996 15.57 14.50 -39.20
C SER A 996 16.96 14.38 -39.82
N TYR A 997 17.62 13.24 -39.58
CA TYR A 997 18.90 12.87 -40.18
C TYR A 997 18.89 12.98 -41.71
N THR A 998 17.87 12.42 -42.37
CA THR A 998 17.73 12.43 -43.84
C THR A 998 17.50 13.86 -44.34
N LEU A 999 16.59 14.59 -43.69
CA LEU A 999 16.21 15.96 -44.06
C LEU A 999 17.29 17.03 -43.79
N VAL A 1000 18.38 16.67 -43.09
CA VAL A 1000 19.55 17.52 -42.85
C VAL A 1000 20.75 17.12 -43.71
N LEU A 1001 21.05 15.82 -43.84
CA LEU A 1001 22.20 15.36 -44.63
C LEU A 1001 21.94 15.25 -46.13
N PHE A 1002 20.68 15.13 -46.55
CA PHE A 1002 20.29 15.11 -47.96
C PHE A 1002 19.24 16.20 -48.24
N PRO A 1003 19.63 17.49 -48.26
CA PRO A 1003 18.69 18.60 -48.48
C PRO A 1003 18.07 18.50 -49.87
N VAL A 1004 16.77 18.22 -49.92
CA VAL A 1004 15.97 18.27 -51.15
C VAL A 1004 15.28 19.64 -51.29
N ALA A 1005 14.98 20.04 -52.52
CA ALA A 1005 14.18 21.23 -52.79
C ALA A 1005 12.77 21.12 -52.17
N GLU A 1006 12.14 22.26 -51.88
CA GLU A 1006 10.81 22.29 -51.25
C GLU A 1006 9.74 21.56 -52.09
N ALA A 1007 9.82 21.66 -53.42
CA ALA A 1007 8.99 20.90 -54.37
C ALA A 1007 9.28 19.38 -54.44
N GLN A 1008 10.15 18.86 -53.57
CA GLN A 1008 10.48 17.43 -53.39
C GLN A 1008 10.19 16.95 -51.96
N LEU A 1009 9.54 17.80 -51.16
CA LEU A 1009 8.91 17.43 -49.89
C LEU A 1009 7.42 17.17 -50.12
N ASP A 1010 6.85 16.25 -49.36
CA ASP A 1010 5.40 16.10 -49.26
C ASP A 1010 4.78 17.20 -48.38
N LYS A 1011 3.45 17.25 -48.32
CA LYS A 1011 2.68 18.22 -47.52
C LYS A 1011 2.90 18.11 -45.99
N TYR A 1012 3.68 17.14 -45.52
CA TYR A 1012 4.06 16.95 -44.11
C TYR A 1012 5.55 17.28 -43.87
N GLY A 1013 6.31 17.61 -44.92
CA GLY A 1013 7.72 17.95 -44.86
C GLY A 1013 8.67 16.75 -44.97
N CYS A 1014 8.19 15.57 -45.35
CA CYS A 1014 9.04 14.41 -45.61
C CYS A 1014 9.55 14.38 -47.06
N SER A 1015 10.76 13.88 -47.30
CA SER A 1015 11.31 13.75 -48.66
C SER A 1015 10.63 12.62 -49.45
N ILE A 1016 10.01 12.98 -50.58
CA ILE A 1016 9.30 12.05 -51.47
C ILE A 1016 10.26 10.96 -51.98
N ALA A 1017 11.38 11.36 -52.58
CA ALA A 1017 12.32 10.45 -53.25
C ALA A 1017 12.98 9.42 -52.31
N HIS A 1018 13.11 9.72 -51.01
CA HIS A 1018 13.61 8.78 -50.00
C HIS A 1018 12.51 7.82 -49.50
N ASN A 1019 11.27 8.31 -49.36
CA ASN A 1019 10.13 7.47 -49.03
C ASN A 1019 9.80 6.49 -50.17
N GLU A 1020 9.95 6.88 -51.43
CA GLU A 1020 9.85 5.98 -52.58
C GLU A 1020 10.81 4.78 -52.50
N ALA A 1021 12.07 5.00 -52.10
CA ALA A 1021 13.04 3.92 -51.98
C ALA A 1021 12.68 2.95 -50.85
N ALA A 1022 12.18 3.47 -49.71
CA ALA A 1022 11.62 2.65 -48.64
C ALA A 1022 10.40 1.84 -49.10
N GLN A 1023 9.47 2.46 -49.82
CA GLN A 1023 8.29 1.78 -50.39
C GLN A 1023 8.67 0.72 -51.43
N TYR A 1024 9.66 0.97 -52.27
CA TYR A 1024 10.18 0.00 -53.24
C TYR A 1024 10.84 -1.20 -52.54
N TYR A 1025 11.68 -0.96 -51.52
CA TYR A 1025 12.24 -2.02 -50.67
C TYR A 1025 11.13 -2.84 -50.01
N ASN A 1026 10.11 -2.19 -49.45
CA ASN A 1026 8.99 -2.86 -48.78
C ASN A 1026 8.15 -3.72 -49.75
N ALA A 1027 7.89 -3.23 -50.97
CA ALA A 1027 7.23 -4.00 -52.02
C ALA A 1027 8.05 -5.25 -52.41
N LYS A 1028 9.36 -5.11 -52.62
CA LYS A 1028 10.24 -6.24 -52.95
C LYS A 1028 10.46 -7.21 -51.79
N LEU A 1029 10.50 -6.73 -50.55
CA LEU A 1029 10.52 -7.58 -49.35
C LEU A 1029 9.24 -8.40 -49.26
N LYS A 1030 8.08 -7.82 -49.59
CA LYS A 1030 6.80 -8.55 -49.63
C LYS A 1030 6.78 -9.64 -50.73
N GLU A 1031 7.32 -9.36 -51.91
CA GLU A 1031 7.53 -10.38 -52.96
C GLU A 1031 8.43 -11.53 -52.48
N VAL A 1032 9.55 -11.21 -51.82
CA VAL A 1032 10.49 -12.21 -51.27
C VAL A 1032 9.89 -13.03 -50.13
N VAL A 1033 9.08 -12.42 -49.24
CA VAL A 1033 8.32 -13.17 -48.22
C VAL A 1033 7.29 -14.11 -48.85
N ALA A 1034 6.57 -13.65 -49.89
CA ALA A 1034 5.64 -14.50 -50.63
C ALA A 1034 6.32 -15.69 -51.31
N GLN A 1035 7.57 -15.55 -51.77
CA GLN A 1035 8.36 -16.67 -52.28
C GLN A 1035 8.91 -17.57 -51.17
N LEU A 1036 9.42 -17.00 -50.08
CA LEU A 1036 9.90 -17.75 -48.91
C LEU A 1036 8.82 -18.69 -48.33
N ARG A 1037 7.54 -18.30 -48.37
CA ARG A 1037 6.41 -19.19 -47.96
C ARG A 1037 6.26 -20.44 -48.84
N LYS A 1038 6.50 -20.32 -50.15
CA LYS A 1038 6.44 -21.46 -51.08
C LYS A 1038 7.63 -22.38 -50.87
N ASP A 1039 8.81 -21.78 -50.70
CA ASP A 1039 10.08 -22.50 -50.59
C ASP A 1039 10.27 -23.17 -49.21
N LEU A 1040 9.65 -22.61 -48.16
CA LEU A 1040 9.76 -23.06 -46.76
C LEU A 1040 8.41 -23.54 -46.20
N PRO A 1041 7.73 -24.53 -46.82
CA PRO A 1041 6.32 -24.85 -46.56
C PRO A 1041 6.01 -25.38 -45.15
N SER A 1042 7.02 -25.70 -44.34
CA SER A 1042 6.82 -26.04 -42.93
C SER A 1042 6.88 -24.85 -41.96
N ALA A 1043 7.18 -23.64 -42.45
CA ALA A 1043 7.26 -22.41 -41.67
C ALA A 1043 6.02 -21.54 -41.81
N SER A 1044 5.75 -20.77 -40.76
CA SER A 1044 4.76 -19.69 -40.72
C SER A 1044 5.54 -18.38 -40.81
N ILE A 1045 5.28 -17.57 -41.84
CA ILE A 1045 6.08 -16.38 -42.16
C ILE A 1045 5.15 -15.17 -42.35
N THR A 1046 5.17 -14.25 -41.40
CA THR A 1046 4.36 -13.03 -41.39
C THR A 1046 5.22 -11.83 -41.77
N TYR A 1047 4.78 -11.08 -42.78
CA TYR A 1047 5.27 -9.76 -43.14
C TYR A 1047 4.43 -8.71 -42.38
N VAL A 1048 5.06 -7.64 -41.89
CA VAL A 1048 4.44 -6.62 -41.04
C VAL A 1048 4.73 -5.22 -41.59
N ASP A 1049 3.67 -4.49 -41.94
CA ASP A 1049 3.77 -3.14 -42.52
C ASP A 1049 3.93 -2.04 -41.46
N VAL A 1050 5.10 -2.02 -40.82
CA VAL A 1050 5.45 -0.94 -39.88
C VAL A 1050 5.72 0.40 -40.57
N TYR A 1051 5.95 0.44 -41.89
CA TYR A 1051 6.01 1.66 -42.68
C TYR A 1051 4.72 2.46 -42.55
N SER A 1052 3.55 1.86 -42.78
CA SER A 1052 2.26 2.56 -42.70
C SER A 1052 1.98 3.11 -41.29
N PHE A 1053 2.36 2.38 -40.24
CA PHE A 1053 2.30 2.88 -38.87
C PHE A 1053 3.30 4.02 -38.62
N LYS A 1054 4.58 3.83 -38.93
CA LYS A 1054 5.63 4.86 -38.78
C LYS A 1054 5.29 6.12 -39.61
N CYS A 1055 4.64 6.02 -40.77
CA CYS A 1055 4.08 7.15 -41.54
C CYS A 1055 2.93 7.87 -40.83
N THR A 1056 2.07 7.14 -40.13
CA THR A 1056 0.92 7.71 -39.42
C THR A 1056 1.36 8.64 -38.28
N LEU A 1057 2.50 8.33 -37.64
CA LEU A 1057 3.14 9.22 -36.64
C LEU A 1057 3.49 10.61 -37.18
N PHE A 1058 3.91 10.73 -38.45
CA PHE A 1058 4.20 12.03 -39.06
C PHE A 1058 2.95 12.69 -39.63
N THR A 1059 2.11 11.92 -40.32
CA THR A 1059 0.95 12.45 -41.07
C THR A 1059 -0.29 12.76 -40.22
N GLN A 1060 -0.36 12.24 -38.98
CA GLN A 1060 -1.44 12.48 -38.02
C GLN A 1060 -0.92 12.87 -36.62
N ALA A 1061 0.31 13.39 -36.53
CA ALA A 1061 1.04 13.66 -35.28
C ALA A 1061 0.18 14.30 -34.18
N GLU A 1062 -0.40 15.48 -34.46
CA GLU A 1062 -1.17 16.27 -33.48
C GLU A 1062 -2.40 15.50 -32.95
N LYS A 1063 -3.10 14.77 -33.83
CA LYS A 1063 -4.25 13.91 -33.49
C LYS A 1063 -3.85 12.72 -32.61
N LEU A 1064 -2.60 12.27 -32.71
CA LEU A 1064 -2.02 11.21 -31.88
C LEU A 1064 -1.35 11.73 -30.59
N GLY A 1065 -1.31 13.06 -30.38
CA GLY A 1065 -0.65 13.69 -29.23
C GLY A 1065 0.86 13.92 -29.42
N PHE A 1066 1.39 13.75 -30.64
CA PHE A 1066 2.78 14.06 -30.97
C PHE A 1066 2.93 15.49 -31.50
N GLU A 1067 3.84 16.24 -30.91
CA GLU A 1067 4.31 17.55 -31.37
C GLU A 1067 5.49 17.41 -32.34
N LYS A 1068 5.53 18.29 -33.35
CA LYS A 1068 6.73 18.57 -34.18
C LYS A 1068 7.42 17.27 -34.65
N PRO A 1069 6.72 16.37 -35.39
CA PRO A 1069 7.14 14.98 -35.56
C PRO A 1069 8.49 14.80 -36.27
N LEU A 1070 8.87 15.74 -37.14
CA LEU A 1070 10.18 15.76 -37.82
C LEU A 1070 11.33 16.24 -36.93
N VAL A 1071 11.08 16.74 -35.72
CA VAL A 1071 12.07 17.40 -34.84
C VAL A 1071 12.49 16.47 -33.71
N ALA A 1072 13.78 16.13 -33.67
CA ALA A 1072 14.38 15.30 -32.64
C ALA A 1072 14.13 15.86 -31.23
N CYS A 1073 13.84 14.98 -30.27
CA CYS A 1073 13.78 15.35 -28.86
C CYS A 1073 15.19 15.64 -28.31
N CYS A 1074 16.11 14.69 -28.46
CA CYS A 1074 17.49 14.79 -28.00
C CYS A 1074 18.42 15.28 -29.12
N GLY A 1075 19.13 16.39 -28.88
CA GLY A 1075 20.00 16.99 -29.89
C GLY A 1075 20.64 18.30 -29.45
N HIS A 1076 21.39 18.94 -30.35
CA HIS A 1076 22.06 20.21 -30.11
C HIS A 1076 21.87 21.20 -31.27
N GLY A 1077 20.65 21.72 -31.39
CA GLY A 1077 20.31 22.76 -32.37
C GLY A 1077 20.35 22.23 -33.81
N GLY A 1078 20.58 23.14 -34.76
CA GLY A 1078 20.45 22.84 -36.19
C GLY A 1078 19.00 22.71 -36.66
N LYS A 1079 18.81 22.48 -37.97
CA LYS A 1079 17.47 22.23 -38.54
C LYS A 1079 16.92 20.94 -37.92
N TYR A 1080 15.64 20.94 -37.54
CA TYR A 1080 14.98 19.82 -36.84
C TYR A 1080 15.61 19.38 -35.51
N ASN A 1081 16.40 20.23 -34.84
CA ASN A 1081 17.18 19.88 -33.63
C ASN A 1081 18.20 18.73 -33.87
N PHE A 1082 18.59 18.50 -35.13
CA PHE A 1082 19.58 17.50 -35.50
C PHE A 1082 20.90 18.17 -35.92
N ASN A 1083 21.99 17.71 -35.31
CA ASN A 1083 23.36 18.12 -35.58
C ASN A 1083 24.22 16.86 -35.72
N ASN A 1084 24.86 16.68 -36.88
CA ASN A 1084 25.59 15.45 -37.19
C ASN A 1084 26.92 15.32 -36.42
N THR A 1085 27.52 16.44 -36.00
CA THR A 1085 28.76 16.48 -35.20
C THR A 1085 28.49 16.51 -33.69
N GLU A 1086 27.37 17.09 -33.25
CA GLU A 1086 26.98 17.20 -31.84
C GLU A 1086 25.65 16.45 -31.60
N ARG A 1087 25.69 15.13 -31.82
CA ARG A 1087 24.56 14.20 -31.69
C ARG A 1087 24.09 14.03 -30.23
N CYS A 1088 22.89 13.47 -30.03
CA CYS A 1088 22.34 13.17 -28.70
C CYS A 1088 23.37 12.57 -27.72
N GLY A 1089 23.44 13.11 -26.50
CA GLY A 1089 24.40 12.70 -25.47
C GLY A 1089 25.83 13.23 -25.63
N SER A 1090 26.12 14.03 -26.67
CA SER A 1090 27.43 14.71 -26.81
C SER A 1090 27.72 15.62 -25.61
N THR A 1091 28.98 15.57 -25.16
CA THR A 1091 29.50 16.32 -24.00
C THR A 1091 30.52 17.39 -24.42
N LYS A 1092 30.72 18.37 -23.55
CA LYS A 1092 31.74 19.41 -23.68
C LYS A 1092 32.30 19.75 -22.29
N LEU A 1093 33.60 20.03 -22.21
CA LEU A 1093 34.21 20.55 -20.98
C LEU A 1093 33.84 22.03 -20.82
N VAL A 1094 33.24 22.36 -19.68
CA VAL A 1094 32.92 23.73 -19.24
C VAL A 1094 33.44 23.87 -17.81
N ASP A 1095 34.29 24.85 -17.56
CA ASP A 1095 34.92 25.10 -16.24
C ASP A 1095 35.60 23.85 -15.62
N GLY A 1096 36.22 23.03 -16.48
CA GLY A 1096 36.87 21.77 -16.10
C GLY A 1096 35.92 20.60 -15.84
N LYS A 1097 34.60 20.79 -15.92
CA LYS A 1097 33.58 19.76 -15.73
C LYS A 1097 33.00 19.31 -17.06
N GLU A 1098 32.84 18.01 -17.24
CA GLU A 1098 32.15 17.46 -18.41
C GLU A 1098 30.63 17.69 -18.29
N MET A 1099 30.05 18.34 -19.30
CA MET A 1099 28.64 18.72 -19.34
C MET A 1099 28.01 18.23 -20.64
N ILE A 1100 26.87 17.53 -20.56
CA ILE A 1100 26.09 17.13 -21.74
C ILE A 1100 25.53 18.39 -22.40
N ILE A 1101 25.89 18.62 -23.67
CA ILE A 1101 25.40 19.73 -24.49
C ILE A 1101 24.20 19.30 -25.35
N ALA A 1102 24.21 18.08 -25.88
CA ALA A 1102 23.12 17.51 -26.67
C ALA A 1102 22.13 16.79 -25.75
N LYS A 1103 21.24 17.57 -25.14
CA LYS A 1103 20.29 17.10 -24.11
C LYS A 1103 18.98 16.63 -24.73
N SER A 1104 18.24 15.84 -23.96
CA SER A 1104 16.84 15.52 -24.21
C SER A 1104 15.94 16.77 -24.17
N CYS A 1105 14.77 16.67 -24.78
CA CYS A 1105 13.71 17.67 -24.67
C CYS A 1105 12.93 17.49 -23.35
N GLN A 1106 12.20 18.52 -22.91
CA GLN A 1106 11.48 18.48 -21.62
C GLN A 1106 10.44 17.35 -21.48
N ASN A 1107 9.95 16.80 -22.59
CA ASN A 1107 9.02 15.67 -22.59
C ASN A 1107 9.22 14.82 -23.86
N PRO A 1108 9.96 13.70 -23.79
CA PRO A 1108 10.11 12.76 -24.89
C PRO A 1108 8.78 12.15 -25.36
N SER A 1109 7.79 11.99 -24.47
CA SER A 1109 6.55 11.28 -24.79
C SER A 1109 5.68 11.94 -25.87
N VAL A 1110 5.87 13.23 -26.13
CA VAL A 1110 5.19 13.98 -27.22
C VAL A 1110 6.02 14.09 -28.49
N ARG A 1111 7.16 13.39 -28.63
CA ARG A 1111 7.99 13.42 -29.86
C ARG A 1111 8.01 12.08 -30.56
N VAL A 1112 8.04 12.12 -31.90
CA VAL A 1112 8.16 10.92 -32.74
C VAL A 1112 9.61 10.44 -32.80
N LEU A 1113 10.54 11.37 -33.04
CA LEU A 1113 11.96 11.09 -33.19
C LEU A 1113 12.73 11.40 -31.90
N TRP A 1114 13.54 10.44 -31.47
CA TRP A 1114 14.41 10.56 -30.31
C TRP A 1114 15.64 11.43 -30.66
N ASP A 1115 16.55 10.90 -31.48
CA ASP A 1115 17.84 11.53 -31.83
C ASP A 1115 17.93 12.00 -33.29
N GLY A 1116 16.80 11.95 -34.01
CA GLY A 1116 16.69 12.31 -35.41
C GLY A 1116 16.91 11.14 -36.40
N ILE A 1117 17.30 9.96 -35.91
CA ILE A 1117 17.31 8.70 -36.66
C ILE A 1117 16.27 7.74 -36.08
N HIS A 1118 16.26 7.59 -34.75
CA HIS A 1118 15.48 6.58 -34.05
C HIS A 1118 14.20 7.16 -33.45
N TYR A 1119 13.27 6.25 -33.10
CA TYR A 1119 11.97 6.59 -32.52
C TYR A 1119 12.02 6.65 -31.00
N THR A 1120 11.17 7.49 -30.41
CA THR A 1120 11.00 7.52 -28.95
C THR A 1120 10.32 6.26 -28.42
N GLU A 1121 10.40 6.00 -27.11
CA GLU A 1121 9.62 4.95 -26.45
C GLU A 1121 8.12 5.12 -26.71
N ALA A 1122 7.62 6.36 -26.67
CA ALA A 1122 6.21 6.65 -26.95
C ALA A 1122 5.81 6.33 -28.40
N ALA A 1123 6.67 6.65 -29.37
CA ALA A 1123 6.47 6.28 -30.77
C ALA A 1123 6.56 4.75 -30.98
N ASN A 1124 7.56 4.09 -30.38
CA ASN A 1124 7.71 2.63 -30.42
C ASN A 1124 6.50 1.92 -29.82
N LYS A 1125 6.03 2.38 -28.66
CA LYS A 1125 4.83 1.87 -27.97
C LYS A 1125 3.57 2.07 -28.81
N TRP A 1126 3.43 3.20 -29.49
CA TRP A 1126 2.29 3.46 -30.37
C TRP A 1126 2.29 2.53 -31.59
N VAL A 1127 3.43 2.41 -32.28
CA VAL A 1127 3.59 1.49 -33.43
C VAL A 1127 3.31 0.04 -33.00
N PHE A 1128 3.85 -0.37 -31.85
CA PHE A 1128 3.59 -1.69 -31.29
C PHE A 1128 2.11 -1.92 -30.94
N GLY A 1129 1.43 -0.91 -30.39
CA GLY A 1129 -0.02 -0.95 -30.17
C GLY A 1129 -0.78 -1.22 -31.48
N GLN A 1130 -0.40 -0.58 -32.58
CA GLN A 1130 -1.04 -0.85 -33.89
C GLN A 1130 -0.76 -2.26 -34.40
N ILE A 1131 0.43 -2.83 -34.11
CA ILE A 1131 0.77 -4.22 -34.45
C ILE A 1131 -0.10 -5.23 -33.68
N LEU A 1132 -0.54 -4.92 -32.45
CA LEU A 1132 -1.46 -5.76 -31.66
C LEU A 1132 -2.93 -5.53 -32.02
N ASP A 1133 -3.38 -4.28 -32.13
CA ASP A 1133 -4.79 -3.94 -32.35
C ASP A 1133 -5.25 -4.21 -33.79
N ASN A 1134 -4.33 -4.26 -34.77
CA ASN A 1134 -4.69 -4.18 -36.19
C ASN A 1134 -3.96 -5.16 -37.12
N ASN A 1135 -4.40 -6.42 -37.08
CA ASN A 1135 -3.96 -7.50 -37.96
C ASN A 1135 -4.09 -7.21 -39.48
N SER A 1136 -4.76 -6.15 -39.93
CA SER A 1136 -4.85 -5.85 -41.38
C SER A 1136 -3.51 -5.39 -42.00
N PHE A 1137 -2.53 -5.05 -41.16
CA PHE A 1137 -1.16 -4.68 -41.55
C PHE A 1137 -0.15 -5.83 -41.38
N SER A 1138 -0.58 -6.98 -40.86
CA SER A 1138 0.13 -8.24 -41.07
C SER A 1138 -0.35 -8.92 -42.37
N ASP A 1139 0.58 -9.58 -43.03
CA ASP A 1139 0.31 -10.47 -44.16
C ASP A 1139 0.95 -11.83 -43.80
N PRO A 1140 0.21 -12.94 -43.68
CA PRO A 1140 -1.25 -13.00 -43.62
C PRO A 1140 -1.80 -12.19 -42.43
N PRO A 1141 -3.08 -11.76 -42.45
CA PRO A 1141 -3.64 -10.86 -41.46
C PRO A 1141 -3.98 -11.57 -40.13
N ILE A 1142 -2.94 -12.00 -39.43
CA ILE A 1142 -3.00 -12.75 -38.16
C ILE A 1142 -2.41 -11.93 -37.00
N PRO A 1143 -2.92 -12.08 -35.77
CA PRO A 1143 -2.28 -11.55 -34.56
C PRO A 1143 -0.85 -12.04 -34.39
N LEU A 1144 -0.02 -11.25 -33.71
CA LEU A 1144 1.31 -11.68 -33.23
C LEU A 1144 1.24 -13.02 -32.48
N LYS A 1145 0.26 -13.17 -31.58
CA LYS A 1145 0.01 -14.41 -30.84
C LYS A 1145 -0.39 -15.61 -31.70
N MET A 1146 -0.75 -15.43 -32.98
CA MET A 1146 -1.06 -16.52 -33.90
C MET A 1146 0.06 -16.76 -34.92
N ALA A 1147 1.22 -16.09 -34.81
CA ALA A 1147 2.30 -16.13 -35.81
C ALA A 1147 2.96 -17.51 -36.06
N CYS A 1148 2.67 -18.52 -35.23
CA CYS A 1148 3.08 -19.91 -35.47
C CYS A 1148 2.10 -20.67 -36.39
N GLN A 1149 0.87 -20.18 -36.56
CA GLN A 1149 -0.14 -20.82 -37.40
C GLN A 1149 0.16 -20.58 -38.88
N ARG A 1150 0.05 -21.64 -39.69
CA ARG A 1150 0.15 -21.54 -41.14
C ARG A 1150 -1.18 -21.03 -41.69
N ALA A 1151 -1.13 -20.11 -42.65
CA ALA A 1151 -2.33 -19.73 -43.40
C ALA A 1151 -2.87 -20.96 -44.14
N THR A 1152 -4.14 -21.30 -43.90
CA THR A 1152 -4.85 -22.33 -44.67
C THR A 1152 -5.05 -21.83 -46.10
N SER A 1153 -4.53 -22.56 -47.08
CA SER A 1153 -4.68 -22.24 -48.50
C SER A 1153 -6.12 -22.44 -48.97
N ASN A 1154 -6.76 -21.35 -49.38
CA ASN A 1154 -7.84 -21.31 -50.37
C ASN A 1154 -7.29 -20.62 -51.63
#